data_AF-A0A2T4VDS6-F1
#
_entry.id   AF-A0A2T4VDS6-F1
#
_cell.length_a   1.000
_cell.length_b   1.000
_cell.length_c   1.000
_cell.angle_alpha   90.00
_cell.angle_beta   90.00
_cell.angle_gamma   90.00
#
_symmetry.space_group_name_H-M   'P 1'
#
loop_
_entity.id
_entity.type
_entity.pdbx_description
1 polymer ?
#
loop_
_entity_poly.entity_id
_entity_poly.type
_entity_poly.pdbx_seq_one_letter_code
_entity_poly.pdbx_strand_id
1 'polypeptide(L)'
;MPFHKPPCHVSPPTRPRHRGGRVRAGLFSALLLLGSTAAAQPATPPAKPSALNNGSAAEASAYYKKLAKTLNFLTPATIESKANMQELLNYLGYSELSPEVVEFEAPEKLMGGGSNPPTASAFPYCGKSIELKSWKGDSLNRPDTAQGVTTSTTGAGNLWTAECVGDKVRLKSSKGDYLHRPDSNQGITTWHTGPGNDWTAEFTNGKLMLKSWKGDYLHRPDSVQGVTTFNTGIGNQWTVVERTSAPASAFPYCGKSIELKSWKGDSLNRPDTAQGVTTSTTGTGNLWTAECVGDKVRLKSSKGDYLHRPDSAQGVTTFNTGPGNDWTAESTNGKLMLKSSKGDYLHRPDSAQGVTTYFTGIGNQWTVVEPTSGGTTPPPRKQGDILVSRFFAPKIVNFSVAPEKRNIGWRRLVRINSRPNSEAAKHQVESAWILFNHFTSPPVHSPYGGTPPTEQLKDSPWGKVKIVTPGNMKNGSVNTQVALVTRCTATKEECAEVDSIYWVDFGPSDKGYKLSYQLDAFFDAGNLVAAGDTAGAAPYFVPNGCDTCHGSLKGQAILNLLDTDHWMDRLTDGDFPALARPDAPAPLFDAGKDTKSPQYAAAFDIIRTLNREIADMQRRINNQSFQLAATDKWLQLHQSSVQPEPDLITRAFEFANFNHPLHATRKPTPTPLKWTSKAEDKELVGLLNKYCYRCHGAIRFDVFSKDMIADQTSPMLDRIDPNPTQAKVTGFQMPPDRSLPAKDKQRLLDLLDQLDQETH
;
A
#
# COMPACT_ATOMS: atom_id res chain seq x y z
N MET A 1 -50.24 -40.40 7.36
CA MET A 1 -50.39 -40.75 5.93
C MET A 1 -49.02 -40.99 5.34
N PRO A 2 -48.61 -42.23 5.07
CA PRO A 2 -47.35 -42.55 4.39
C PRO A 2 -47.57 -43.19 3.01
N PHE A 3 -46.74 -42.86 2.03
CA PHE A 3 -46.59 -43.58 0.76
C PHE A 3 -45.09 -43.87 0.57
N HIS A 4 -44.65 -45.12 0.67
CA HIS A 4 -44.55 -46.17 -0.37
C HIS A 4 -43.27 -46.09 -1.26
N LYS A 5 -42.48 -47.16 -1.12
CA LYS A 5 -41.33 -47.68 -1.90
C LYS A 5 -41.72 -47.98 -3.38
N PRO A 6 -40.80 -48.19 -4.37
CA PRO A 6 -39.88 -49.36 -4.39
C PRO A 6 -38.50 -49.23 -5.12
N PRO A 7 -37.65 -50.29 -5.05
CA PRO A 7 -36.29 -50.34 -5.61
C PRO A 7 -36.20 -51.12 -6.94
N CYS A 8 -35.11 -50.94 -7.70
CA CYS A 8 -34.76 -51.80 -8.85
C CYS A 8 -33.30 -52.28 -8.78
N HIS A 9 -33.15 -53.61 -8.78
CA HIS A 9 -31.93 -54.38 -9.06
C HIS A 9 -32.02 -54.92 -10.49
N VAL A 10 -30.96 -54.85 -11.31
CA VAL A 10 -30.68 -55.82 -12.39
C VAL A 10 -29.16 -55.95 -12.62
N SER A 11 -28.70 -57.20 -12.75
CA SER A 11 -27.34 -57.74 -12.91
C SER A 11 -26.79 -57.67 -14.36
N PRO A 12 -25.51 -58.09 -14.64
CA PRO A 12 -24.71 -57.67 -15.81
C PRO A 12 -24.68 -58.70 -16.95
N PRO A 13 -24.05 -58.40 -18.10
CA PRO A 13 -23.69 -59.43 -19.08
C PRO A 13 -22.18 -59.70 -19.22
N THR A 14 -21.91 -60.99 -19.10
CA THR A 14 -20.91 -61.89 -19.70
C THR A 14 -20.03 -61.45 -20.89
N ARG A 15 -18.78 -61.94 -20.85
CA ARG A 15 -17.77 -62.06 -21.94
C ARG A 15 -18.28 -62.83 -23.18
N PRO A 16 -17.52 -62.74 -24.29
CA PRO A 16 -16.93 -63.98 -24.84
C PRO A 16 -15.42 -63.92 -25.12
N ARG A 17 -14.83 -65.13 -25.18
CA ARG A 17 -13.44 -65.48 -25.56
C ARG A 17 -13.31 -65.59 -27.08
N HIS A 18 -12.11 -65.33 -27.63
CA HIS A 18 -11.42 -66.16 -28.65
C HIS A 18 -9.95 -65.68 -28.78
N ARG A 19 -8.94 -66.53 -28.46
CA ARG A 19 -7.96 -67.17 -29.37
C ARG A 19 -7.46 -66.23 -30.48
N GLY A 20 -6.19 -65.87 -30.65
CA GLY A 20 -4.92 -66.59 -30.45
C GLY A 20 -4.22 -66.73 -31.81
N GLY A 21 -2.96 -66.30 -31.97
CA GLY A 21 -2.15 -66.69 -33.14
C GLY A 21 -1.11 -65.71 -33.68
N ARG A 22 0.14 -65.95 -33.28
CA ARG A 22 1.40 -65.98 -34.07
C ARG A 22 1.86 -64.79 -34.94
N VAL A 23 3.06 -64.34 -34.55
CA VAL A 23 4.20 -63.79 -35.29
C VAL A 23 4.44 -64.38 -36.69
N ARG A 24 4.73 -63.52 -37.68
CA ARG A 24 5.81 -63.71 -38.66
C ARG A 24 6.19 -62.40 -39.36
N ALA A 25 7.49 -62.24 -39.55
CA ALA A 25 8.17 -61.13 -40.19
C ALA A 25 7.96 -61.09 -41.71
N GLY A 26 8.00 -59.88 -42.27
CA GLY A 26 8.14 -59.63 -43.70
C GLY A 26 8.81 -58.28 -43.93
N LEU A 27 10.07 -58.32 -44.40
CA LEU A 27 10.75 -57.19 -45.02
C LEU A 27 10.03 -56.87 -46.34
N PHE A 28 9.62 -55.60 -46.55
CA PHE A 28 9.56 -54.99 -47.87
C PHE A 28 9.76 -53.49 -47.75
N SER A 29 10.83 -52.99 -48.37
CA SER A 29 11.06 -51.57 -48.63
C SER A 29 10.14 -51.11 -49.76
N ALA A 30 9.39 -50.02 -49.54
CA ALA A 30 8.84 -49.19 -50.61
C ALA A 30 8.63 -47.75 -50.13
N LEU A 31 8.83 -46.85 -51.08
CA LEU A 31 9.08 -45.41 -51.02
C LEU A 31 7.79 -44.57 -50.82
N LEU A 32 7.95 -43.39 -50.20
CA LEU A 32 7.15 -42.14 -50.29
C LEU A 32 5.67 -42.11 -49.82
N LEU A 33 5.42 -41.33 -48.75
CA LEU A 33 4.59 -40.11 -48.75
C LEU A 33 4.59 -39.49 -47.34
N LEU A 34 5.29 -38.36 -47.17
CA LEU A 34 5.29 -37.55 -45.94
C LEU A 34 3.95 -36.81 -45.81
N GLY A 35 2.97 -37.48 -45.20
CA GLY A 35 1.82 -36.83 -44.57
C GLY A 35 2.11 -36.68 -43.08
N SER A 36 2.37 -35.45 -42.61
CA SER A 36 2.48 -35.12 -41.19
C SER A 36 1.13 -35.30 -40.51
N THR A 37 0.86 -36.50 -40.01
CA THR A 37 -0.18 -36.73 -39.01
C THR A 37 0.28 -36.07 -37.72
N ALA A 38 -0.49 -35.11 -37.21
CA ALA A 38 -0.28 -34.54 -35.89
C ALA A 38 -0.35 -35.69 -34.88
N ALA A 39 0.81 -36.11 -34.36
CA ALA A 39 0.88 -37.07 -33.27
C ALA A 39 0.07 -36.49 -32.11
N ALA A 40 -1.00 -37.20 -31.72
CA ALA A 40 -1.74 -36.87 -30.52
C ALA A 40 -0.74 -36.75 -29.36
N GLN A 41 -0.70 -35.58 -28.71
CA GLN A 41 0.10 -35.39 -27.52
C GLN A 41 -0.24 -36.51 -26.54
N PRO A 42 0.77 -37.19 -25.96
CA PRO A 42 0.51 -38.22 -24.96
C PRO A 42 -0.35 -37.63 -23.85
N ALA A 43 -1.43 -38.33 -23.52
CA ALA A 43 -2.35 -37.90 -22.48
C ALA A 43 -1.56 -37.60 -21.20
N THR A 44 -1.74 -36.39 -20.66
CA THR A 44 -1.11 -35.98 -19.42
C THR A 44 -1.45 -36.98 -18.33
N PRO A 45 -0.47 -37.54 -17.61
CA PRO A 45 -0.75 -38.48 -16.53
C PRO A 45 -1.70 -37.84 -15.50
N PRO A 46 -2.62 -38.62 -14.89
CA PRO A 46 -3.58 -38.10 -13.94
C PRO A 46 -2.86 -37.41 -12.77
N ALA A 47 -3.37 -36.25 -12.37
CA ALA A 47 -2.81 -35.48 -11.27
C ALA A 47 -2.80 -36.30 -9.97
N LYS A 48 -1.71 -36.22 -9.21
CA LYS A 48 -1.64 -36.85 -7.89
C LYS A 48 -2.68 -36.20 -6.96
N PRO A 49 -3.36 -36.97 -6.09
CA PRO A 49 -4.24 -36.41 -5.07
C PRO A 49 -3.48 -35.40 -4.19
N SER A 50 -4.09 -34.25 -3.96
CA SER A 50 -3.55 -33.18 -3.11
C SER A 50 -4.47 -32.96 -1.91
N ALA A 51 -3.91 -32.89 -0.71
CA ALA A 51 -4.64 -32.46 0.49
C ALA A 51 -4.85 -30.94 0.52
N LEU A 52 -4.18 -30.23 -0.38
CA LEU A 52 -4.29 -28.79 -0.59
C LEU A 52 -5.20 -28.52 -1.78
N ASN A 53 -6.13 -27.59 -1.62
CA ASN A 53 -6.88 -27.04 -2.75
C ASN A 53 -5.97 -26.04 -3.50
N ASN A 54 -5.10 -26.57 -4.34
CA ASN A 54 -4.14 -25.77 -5.11
C ASN A 54 -4.78 -25.05 -6.28
N GLY A 55 -6.03 -25.37 -6.64
CA GLY A 55 -6.69 -24.86 -7.84
C GLY A 55 -5.97 -25.26 -9.13
N SER A 56 -6.28 -24.55 -10.20
CA SER A 56 -5.69 -24.74 -11.53
C SER A 56 -5.64 -23.43 -12.30
N ALA A 57 -4.81 -23.36 -13.34
CA ALA A 57 -4.74 -22.21 -14.25
C ALA A 57 -6.11 -21.87 -14.88
N ALA A 58 -6.92 -22.88 -15.19
CA ALA A 58 -8.26 -22.69 -15.76
C ALA A 58 -9.23 -22.07 -14.74
N GLU A 59 -9.20 -22.52 -13.49
CA GLU A 59 -10.00 -21.93 -12.40
C GLU A 59 -9.54 -20.50 -12.09
N ALA A 60 -8.24 -20.23 -12.08
CA ALA A 60 -7.69 -18.88 -11.91
C ALA A 60 -8.14 -17.92 -13.03
N SER A 61 -8.08 -18.38 -14.28
CA SER A 61 -8.60 -17.63 -15.45
C SER A 61 -10.08 -17.30 -15.30
N ALA A 62 -10.90 -18.30 -14.95
CA ALA A 62 -12.34 -18.11 -14.74
C ALA A 62 -12.61 -17.14 -13.58
N TYR A 63 -11.85 -17.26 -12.49
CA TYR A 63 -11.92 -16.37 -11.35
C TYR A 63 -11.59 -14.92 -11.73
N TYR A 64 -10.48 -14.67 -12.44
CA TYR A 64 -10.13 -13.32 -12.89
C TYR A 64 -11.16 -12.71 -13.83
N LYS A 65 -11.76 -13.52 -14.72
CA LYS A 65 -12.87 -13.06 -15.56
C LYS A 65 -14.11 -12.67 -14.75
N LYS A 66 -14.43 -13.42 -13.68
CA LYS A 66 -15.49 -13.06 -12.73
C LYS A 66 -15.13 -11.76 -12.00
N LEU A 67 -13.92 -11.65 -11.45
CA LEU A 67 -13.40 -10.46 -10.77
C LEU A 67 -13.51 -9.23 -11.67
N ALA A 68 -13.01 -9.30 -12.91
CA ALA A 68 -13.07 -8.20 -13.88
C ALA A 68 -14.51 -7.74 -14.12
N LYS A 69 -15.45 -8.68 -14.24
CA LYS A 69 -16.87 -8.37 -14.40
C LYS A 69 -17.46 -7.70 -13.15
N THR A 70 -17.16 -8.21 -11.96
CA THR A 70 -17.76 -7.72 -10.71
C THR A 70 -17.19 -6.38 -10.27
N LEU A 71 -15.86 -6.23 -10.34
CA LEU A 71 -15.16 -5.03 -9.85
C LEU A 71 -14.89 -3.99 -10.93
N ASN A 72 -15.15 -4.29 -12.20
CA ASN A 72 -14.76 -3.48 -13.34
C ASN A 72 -13.24 -3.16 -13.36
N PHE A 73 -12.42 -4.04 -12.77
CA PHE A 73 -10.97 -4.00 -12.93
C PHE A 73 -10.62 -4.60 -14.28
N LEU A 74 -10.61 -3.76 -15.32
CA LEU A 74 -10.58 -4.17 -16.73
C LEU A 74 -11.83 -5.01 -17.12
N THR A 75 -11.87 -5.52 -18.35
CA THR A 75 -12.96 -6.38 -18.80
C THR A 75 -12.54 -7.85 -18.79
N PRO A 76 -13.49 -8.81 -18.78
CA PRO A 76 -13.16 -10.23 -18.90
C PRO A 76 -12.33 -10.57 -20.14
N ALA A 77 -12.45 -9.79 -21.22
CA ALA A 77 -11.69 -9.98 -22.46
C ALA A 77 -10.26 -9.40 -22.38
N THR A 78 -10.01 -8.42 -21.50
CA THR A 78 -8.73 -7.70 -21.45
C THR A 78 -7.92 -7.96 -20.19
N ILE A 79 -8.51 -8.51 -19.11
CA ILE A 79 -7.80 -8.68 -17.84
C ILE A 79 -6.52 -9.51 -17.99
N GLU A 80 -6.57 -10.66 -18.66
CA GLU A 80 -5.40 -11.54 -18.80
C GLU A 80 -4.26 -10.94 -19.64
N SER A 81 -4.57 -10.04 -20.58
CA SER A 81 -3.58 -9.45 -21.49
C SER A 81 -3.08 -8.08 -21.06
N LYS A 82 -3.88 -7.32 -20.30
CA LYS A 82 -3.57 -5.93 -19.91
C LYS A 82 -3.26 -5.77 -18.43
N ALA A 83 -3.80 -6.62 -17.55
CA ALA A 83 -3.62 -6.44 -16.12
C ALA A 83 -2.14 -6.46 -15.74
N ASN A 84 -1.74 -5.40 -15.04
CA ASN A 84 -0.44 -5.23 -14.43
C ASN A 84 -0.56 -4.25 -13.25
N MET A 85 0.53 -4.09 -12.50
CA MET A 85 0.54 -3.22 -11.34
C MET A 85 0.20 -1.75 -11.64
N GLN A 86 0.57 -1.21 -12.81
CA GLN A 86 0.21 0.16 -13.19
C GLN A 86 -1.30 0.31 -13.43
N GLU A 87 -1.94 -0.68 -14.08
CA GLU A 87 -3.40 -0.68 -14.25
C GLU A 87 -4.13 -0.75 -12.90
N LEU A 88 -3.60 -1.51 -11.94
CA LEU A 88 -4.13 -1.53 -10.58
C LEU A 88 -4.02 -0.15 -9.90
N LEU A 89 -2.87 0.51 -10.00
CA LEU A 89 -2.68 1.85 -9.43
C LEU A 89 -3.63 2.86 -10.07
N ASN A 90 -3.81 2.81 -11.39
CA ASN A 90 -4.78 3.64 -12.10
C ASN A 90 -6.21 3.37 -11.62
N TYR A 91 -6.59 2.11 -11.45
CA TYR A 91 -7.90 1.69 -10.96
C TYR A 91 -8.19 2.22 -9.54
N LEU A 92 -7.19 2.22 -8.65
CA LEU A 92 -7.28 2.79 -7.29
C LEU A 92 -7.25 4.33 -7.28
N GLY A 93 -6.97 4.97 -8.42
CA GLY A 93 -6.88 6.42 -8.58
C GLY A 93 -5.50 7.02 -8.32
N TYR A 94 -4.42 6.23 -8.32
CA TYR A 94 -3.02 6.66 -8.10
C TYR A 94 -2.17 6.61 -9.37
N SER A 95 -2.65 7.21 -10.46
CA SER A 95 -1.92 7.22 -11.74
C SER A 95 -0.59 7.98 -11.69
N GLU A 96 -0.34 8.78 -10.66
CA GLU A 96 0.94 9.45 -10.42
C GLU A 96 2.02 8.55 -9.84
N LEU A 97 1.65 7.36 -9.33
CA LEU A 97 2.60 6.39 -8.79
C LEU A 97 2.94 5.37 -9.87
N SER A 98 4.23 5.03 -9.97
CA SER A 98 4.69 3.88 -10.75
C SER A 98 4.83 2.64 -9.84
N PRO A 99 4.71 1.42 -10.38
CA PRO A 99 4.98 0.19 -9.63
C PRO A 99 6.35 0.20 -8.93
N GLU A 100 7.37 0.73 -9.59
CA GLU A 100 8.73 0.84 -9.04
C GLU A 100 8.78 1.78 -7.82
N VAL A 101 8.09 2.91 -7.86
CA VAL A 101 7.97 3.81 -6.70
C VAL A 101 7.25 3.09 -5.55
N VAL A 102 6.20 2.33 -5.84
CA VAL A 102 5.47 1.58 -4.81
C VAL A 102 6.33 0.49 -4.17
N GLU A 103 7.14 -0.23 -4.95
CA GLU A 103 8.03 -1.30 -4.48
C GLU A 103 9.27 -0.78 -3.73
N PHE A 104 9.96 0.24 -4.25
CA PHE A 104 11.31 0.57 -3.77
C PHE A 104 11.43 1.90 -3.02
N GLU A 105 10.48 2.82 -3.14
CA GLU A 105 10.58 4.11 -2.44
C GLU A 105 10.60 3.92 -0.92
N ALA A 106 11.35 4.77 -0.22
CA ALA A 106 11.38 4.75 1.23
C ALA A 106 9.96 4.91 1.79
N PRO A 107 9.55 4.10 2.81
CA PRO A 107 8.22 4.16 3.40
C PRO A 107 7.76 5.57 3.71
N GLU A 108 8.63 6.40 4.32
CA GLU A 108 8.31 7.77 4.72
C GLU A 108 7.93 8.62 3.51
N LYS A 109 8.68 8.52 2.41
CA LYS A 109 8.39 9.28 1.18
C LYS A 109 7.15 8.77 0.45
N LEU A 110 6.89 7.47 0.48
CA LEU A 110 5.69 6.88 -0.14
C LEU A 110 4.42 7.20 0.65
N MET A 111 4.48 7.25 1.98
CA MET A 111 3.36 7.61 2.85
C MET A 111 3.10 9.13 2.91
N GLY A 112 3.82 9.95 2.12
CA GLY A 112 3.66 11.40 2.07
C GLY A 112 4.44 12.18 3.13
N GLY A 113 5.31 11.51 3.88
CA GLY A 113 6.18 12.04 4.94
C GLY A 113 7.55 12.53 4.46
N GLY A 114 7.65 13.08 3.25
CA GLY A 114 8.88 13.71 2.73
C GLY A 114 9.36 14.95 3.50
N SER A 115 8.77 15.23 4.67
CA SER A 115 9.20 16.23 5.64
C SER A 115 9.24 15.61 7.04
N ASN A 116 10.22 14.73 7.29
CA ASN A 116 10.62 14.19 8.60
C ASN A 116 9.56 13.45 9.44
N PRO A 117 9.96 12.50 10.32
CA PRO A 117 9.04 11.81 11.22
C PRO A 117 8.35 12.81 12.17
N PRO A 118 7.16 12.48 12.72
CA PRO A 118 6.35 13.42 13.47
C PRO A 118 6.98 13.71 14.83
N THR A 119 7.88 14.69 14.88
CA THR A 119 8.20 15.42 16.11
C THR A 119 7.16 16.52 16.29
N ALA A 120 6.41 16.47 17.40
CA ALA A 120 5.53 17.52 17.94
C ALA A 120 4.65 18.30 16.94
N SER A 121 3.37 17.95 16.89
CA SER A 121 2.24 18.72 16.30
C SER A 121 2.62 19.78 15.25
N ALA A 122 2.67 19.38 13.97
CA ALA A 122 2.81 20.33 12.87
C ALA A 122 1.76 21.44 12.96
N PHE A 123 2.18 22.70 12.89
CA PHE A 123 1.30 23.85 12.91
C PHE A 123 0.39 23.81 11.65
N PRO A 124 -0.94 23.61 11.78
CA PRO A 124 -1.81 23.27 10.64
C PRO A 124 -2.15 24.46 9.73
N TYR A 125 -1.58 25.64 10.01
CA TYR A 125 -1.85 26.87 9.28
C TYR A 125 -0.67 27.37 8.43
N CYS A 126 0.35 26.53 8.20
CA CYS A 126 1.47 26.88 7.32
C CYS A 126 0.99 27.33 5.93
N GLY A 127 1.51 28.46 5.45
CA GLY A 127 1.18 29.05 4.15
C GLY A 127 -0.17 29.78 4.09
N LYS A 128 -0.93 29.80 5.19
CA LYS A 128 -2.26 30.42 5.23
C LYS A 128 -2.20 31.84 5.78
N SER A 129 -3.16 32.64 5.33
CA SER A 129 -3.50 33.93 5.96
C SER A 129 -4.44 33.67 7.14
N ILE A 130 -4.06 34.14 8.32
CA ILE A 130 -4.75 33.88 9.58
C ILE A 130 -4.95 35.16 10.38
N GLU A 131 -5.99 35.14 11.23
CA GLU A 131 -6.28 36.13 12.26
C GLU A 131 -6.21 35.41 13.62
N LEU A 132 -5.47 35.97 14.58
CA LEU A 132 -5.37 35.41 15.94
C LEU A 132 -6.28 36.19 16.89
N LYS A 133 -7.42 35.60 17.25
CA LYS A 133 -8.39 36.20 18.17
C LYS A 133 -8.07 35.86 19.62
N SER A 134 -7.95 36.88 20.46
CA SER A 134 -7.76 36.73 21.90
C SER A 134 -9.05 36.30 22.59
N TRP A 135 -8.94 35.95 23.87
CA TRP A 135 -10.08 35.66 24.74
C TRP A 135 -11.03 36.85 24.98
N LYS A 136 -10.59 38.09 24.70
CA LYS A 136 -11.43 39.30 24.76
C LYS A 136 -12.17 39.60 23.44
N GLY A 137 -11.96 38.77 22.40
CA GLY A 137 -12.62 38.90 21.11
C GLY A 137 -11.98 39.90 20.14
N ASP A 138 -10.91 40.58 20.55
CA ASP A 138 -10.03 41.38 19.68
C ASP A 138 -8.93 40.51 19.04
N SER A 139 -8.34 40.99 17.95
CA SER A 139 -7.38 40.22 17.15
C SER A 139 -5.97 40.81 17.23
N LEU A 140 -4.94 39.97 17.19
CA LEU A 140 -3.54 40.38 17.10
C LEU A 140 -3.35 41.33 15.91
N ASN A 141 -2.91 42.55 16.17
CA ASN A 141 -2.88 43.62 15.19
C ASN A 141 -1.50 44.25 15.08
N ARG A 142 -1.03 44.39 13.84
CA ARG A 142 0.11 45.24 13.46
C ARG A 142 -0.41 46.63 13.06
N PRO A 143 -0.39 47.64 13.97
CA PRO A 143 -0.89 48.98 13.67
C PRO A 143 0.00 49.71 12.66
N ASP A 144 -0.49 50.79 12.05
CA ASP A 144 0.28 51.55 11.05
C ASP A 144 1.45 52.35 11.65
N THR A 145 1.41 52.61 12.95
CA THR A 145 2.45 53.31 13.69
C THR A 145 3.75 52.51 13.77
N ALA A 146 4.86 53.21 13.97
CA ALA A 146 6.21 52.63 13.95
C ALA A 146 6.54 51.71 15.14
N GLN A 147 5.69 51.62 16.17
CA GLN A 147 5.99 50.89 17.40
C GLN A 147 4.78 50.13 17.95
N GLY A 148 5.00 48.84 18.21
CA GLY A 148 4.15 47.96 19.02
C GLY A 148 3.22 47.04 18.24
N VAL A 149 3.12 45.78 18.68
CA VAL A 149 2.01 44.88 18.31
C VAL A 149 0.91 45.02 19.36
N THR A 150 -0.32 45.17 18.89
CA THR A 150 -1.49 45.47 19.72
C THR A 150 -2.58 44.44 19.45
N THR A 151 -3.77 44.66 20.00
CA THR A 151 -4.99 43.99 19.52
C THR A 151 -5.98 45.01 19.00
N SER A 152 -6.77 44.62 17.99
CA SER A 152 -7.83 45.45 17.41
C SER A 152 -9.02 44.59 16.99
N THR A 153 -10.24 45.13 17.09
CA THR A 153 -11.46 44.45 16.63
C THR A 153 -11.65 44.51 15.12
N THR A 154 -11.00 45.47 14.44
CA THR A 154 -11.04 45.65 12.99
C THR A 154 -9.70 46.18 12.46
N GLY A 155 -9.43 46.00 11.18
CA GLY A 155 -8.26 46.58 10.51
C GLY A 155 -7.47 45.57 9.69
N ALA A 156 -6.84 46.04 8.61
CA ALA A 156 -6.01 45.21 7.73
C ALA A 156 -4.75 44.65 8.43
N GLY A 157 -4.32 45.29 9.52
CA GLY A 157 -3.21 44.81 10.37
C GLY A 157 -3.53 43.57 11.20
N ASN A 158 -4.78 43.10 11.21
CA ASN A 158 -5.20 41.87 11.92
C ASN A 158 -4.80 40.59 11.19
N LEU A 159 -4.38 40.70 9.92
CA LEU A 159 -4.08 39.56 9.07
C LEU A 159 -2.57 39.26 9.06
N TRP A 160 -2.24 37.99 9.28
CA TRP A 160 -0.89 37.49 9.31
C TRP A 160 -0.75 36.29 8.37
N THR A 161 0.31 36.27 7.58
CA THR A 161 0.70 35.07 6.82
C THR A 161 1.56 34.19 7.70
N ALA A 162 1.14 32.96 7.93
CA ALA A 162 1.93 31.98 8.68
C ALA A 162 2.96 31.31 7.77
N GLU A 163 4.24 31.53 8.07
CA GLU A 163 5.37 30.92 7.37
C GLU A 163 6.05 29.91 8.29
N CYS A 164 6.08 28.63 7.92
CA CYS A 164 6.69 27.58 8.74
C CYS A 164 8.15 27.36 8.35
N VAL A 165 9.02 27.27 9.36
CA VAL A 165 10.47 27.11 9.21
C VAL A 165 10.91 25.99 10.15
N GLY A 166 11.06 24.78 9.61
CA GLY A 166 11.31 23.59 10.43
C GLY A 166 10.12 23.26 11.33
N ASP A 167 10.37 23.18 12.63
CA ASP A 167 9.39 22.96 13.71
C ASP A 167 8.79 24.26 14.27
N LYS A 168 9.15 25.42 13.70
CA LYS A 168 8.71 26.75 14.17
C LYS A 168 7.83 27.47 13.15
N VAL A 169 7.13 28.49 13.61
CA VAL A 169 6.29 29.38 12.80
C VAL A 169 6.74 30.84 12.94
N ARG A 170 6.69 31.57 11.82
CA ARG A 170 6.80 33.02 11.73
C ARG A 170 5.45 33.59 11.30
N LEU A 171 5.03 34.68 11.92
CA LEU A 171 3.83 35.41 11.50
C LEU A 171 4.23 36.69 10.80
N LYS A 172 4.01 36.74 9.49
CA LYS A 172 4.35 37.88 8.63
C LYS A 172 3.18 38.81 8.47
N SER A 173 3.41 40.10 8.66
CA SER A 173 2.37 41.12 8.44
C SER A 173 2.25 41.46 6.95
N SER A 174 1.20 42.21 6.61
CA SER A 174 1.01 42.80 5.28
C SER A 174 2.14 43.76 4.86
N LYS A 175 2.95 44.26 5.80
CA LYS A 175 4.12 45.12 5.53
C LYS A 175 5.42 44.34 5.35
N GLY A 176 5.38 43.02 5.44
CA GLY A 176 6.54 42.14 5.23
C GLY A 176 7.50 42.01 6.42
N ASP A 177 7.19 42.62 7.56
CA ASP A 177 7.85 42.39 8.85
C ASP A 177 7.18 41.23 9.62
N TYR A 178 7.87 40.63 10.60
CA TYR A 178 7.39 39.46 11.34
C TYR A 178 7.12 39.78 12.81
N LEU A 179 6.13 39.10 13.41
CA LEU A 179 5.91 39.10 14.86
C LEU A 179 7.21 38.71 15.58
N HIS A 180 7.72 39.62 16.42
CA HIS A 180 9.05 39.50 17.00
C HIS A 180 9.04 39.66 18.52
N ARG A 181 9.72 38.72 19.20
CA ARG A 181 10.08 38.83 20.62
C ARG A 181 11.51 39.38 20.79
N PRO A 182 11.70 40.67 21.14
CA PRO A 182 13.00 41.28 21.35
C PRO A 182 13.69 40.83 22.64
N ASP A 183 14.98 41.13 22.74
CA ASP A 183 15.81 40.86 23.92
C ASP A 183 15.39 41.63 25.18
N SER A 184 14.71 42.78 25.03
CA SER A 184 14.25 43.60 26.16
C SER A 184 13.12 42.93 26.95
N ASN A 185 12.99 43.31 28.22
CA ASN A 185 12.33 42.47 29.21
C ASN A 185 10.84 42.22 28.95
N GLN A 186 10.04 43.12 28.36
CA GLN A 186 8.62 42.84 28.09
C GLN A 186 8.04 43.69 26.95
N GLY A 187 8.09 43.17 25.72
CA GLY A 187 7.41 43.79 24.59
C GLY A 187 7.31 42.82 23.42
N ILE A 188 6.24 42.93 22.64
CA ILE A 188 6.11 42.33 21.32
C ILE A 188 6.16 43.44 20.29
N THR A 189 6.97 43.25 19.25
CA THR A 189 7.10 44.18 18.13
C THR A 189 6.98 43.41 16.81
N THR A 190 7.16 44.10 15.70
CA THR A 190 7.51 43.46 14.43
C THR A 190 8.96 43.74 14.05
N TRP A 191 9.60 42.81 13.34
CA TRP A 191 10.98 42.95 12.88
C TRP A 191 11.24 42.10 11.63
N HIS A 192 12.15 42.52 10.75
CA HIS A 192 12.39 41.84 9.48
C HIS A 192 13.16 40.51 9.64
N THR A 193 14.15 40.45 10.54
CA THR A 193 15.00 39.26 10.72
C THR A 193 15.53 39.13 12.15
N GLY A 194 15.49 37.93 12.73
CA GLY A 194 16.10 37.67 14.03
C GLY A 194 15.51 36.44 14.72
N PRO A 195 16.19 35.89 15.74
CA PRO A 195 15.75 34.68 16.46
C PRO A 195 14.40 34.89 17.15
N GLY A 196 14.06 36.13 17.52
CA GLY A 196 12.75 36.49 18.06
C GLY A 196 11.57 36.37 17.10
N ASN A 197 11.81 36.14 15.80
CA ASN A 197 10.74 35.95 14.81
C ASN A 197 10.17 34.53 14.83
N ASP A 198 10.92 33.58 15.40
CA ASP A 198 10.60 32.16 15.35
C ASP A 198 9.87 31.74 16.62
N TRP A 199 8.65 31.23 16.47
CA TRP A 199 7.80 30.79 17.57
C TRP A 199 7.55 29.28 17.50
N THR A 200 7.56 28.61 18.64
CA THR A 200 7.07 27.23 18.74
C THR A 200 5.56 27.26 18.94
N ALA A 201 4.81 26.59 18.06
CA ALA A 201 3.37 26.53 18.14
C ALA A 201 2.92 25.30 18.95
N GLU A 202 2.09 25.52 19.97
CA GLU A 202 1.51 24.48 20.81
C GLU A 202 -0.02 24.61 20.78
N PHE A 203 -0.75 23.50 20.82
CA PHE A 203 -2.21 23.49 20.87
C PHE A 203 -2.71 22.89 22.18
N THR A 204 -3.58 23.62 22.87
CA THR A 204 -4.28 23.15 24.07
C THR A 204 -5.77 23.42 23.90
N ASN A 205 -6.61 22.38 23.99
CA ASN A 205 -8.07 22.49 23.84
C ASN A 205 -8.51 23.24 22.56
N GLY A 206 -7.81 23.01 21.45
CA GLY A 206 -8.10 23.67 20.16
C GLY A 206 -7.71 25.15 20.08
N LYS A 207 -7.03 25.70 21.09
CA LYS A 207 -6.45 27.06 21.07
C LYS A 207 -4.96 27.00 20.81
N LEU A 208 -4.46 27.96 20.05
CA LEU A 208 -3.05 28.15 19.76
C LEU A 208 -2.35 28.88 20.91
N MET A 209 -1.17 28.38 21.28
CA MET A 209 -0.20 29.06 22.13
C MET A 209 1.10 29.22 21.33
N LEU A 210 1.68 30.41 21.33
CA LEU A 210 2.95 30.70 20.64
C LEU A 210 4.04 30.92 21.68
N LYS A 211 4.96 29.97 21.80
CA LYS A 211 6.08 30.01 22.73
C LYS A 211 7.29 30.66 22.06
N SER A 212 7.88 31.63 22.74
CA SER A 212 9.09 32.30 22.27
C SER A 212 10.34 31.48 22.58
N TRP A 213 11.47 31.88 22.01
CA TRP A 213 12.78 31.30 22.31
C TRP A 213 13.23 31.48 23.78
N LYS A 214 12.62 32.39 24.54
CA LYS A 214 12.85 32.56 25.99
C LYS A 214 11.95 31.67 26.86
N GLY A 215 11.05 30.90 26.25
CA GLY A 215 10.15 29.97 26.93
C GLY A 215 8.84 30.59 27.45
N ASP A 216 8.66 31.90 27.31
CA ASP A 216 7.41 32.62 27.60
C ASP A 216 6.46 32.59 26.38
N TYR A 217 5.16 32.83 26.59
CA TYR A 217 4.14 32.73 25.53
C TYR A 217 3.59 34.09 25.11
N LEU A 218 3.23 34.25 23.85
CA LEU A 218 2.50 35.42 23.34
C LEU A 218 1.21 35.63 24.15
N HIS A 219 1.10 36.78 24.81
CA HIS A 219 0.11 37.03 25.84
C HIS A 219 -0.68 38.31 25.57
N ARG A 220 -2.02 38.21 25.63
CA ARG A 220 -2.92 39.38 25.73
C ARG A 220 -3.31 39.63 27.20
N PRO A 221 -2.73 40.65 27.87
CA PRO A 221 -3.00 40.97 29.28
C PRO A 221 -4.37 41.59 29.53
N ASP A 222 -4.75 41.65 30.80
CA ASP A 222 -5.97 42.31 31.26
C ASP A 222 -5.95 43.83 31.05
N SER A 223 -4.77 44.44 31.07
CA SER A 223 -4.58 45.87 30.88
C SER A 223 -4.92 46.34 29.47
N VAL A 224 -5.34 47.60 29.37
CA VAL A 224 -5.78 48.23 28.11
C VAL A 224 -4.68 48.28 27.05
N GLN A 225 -3.40 48.27 27.46
CA GLN A 225 -2.27 48.43 26.55
C GLN A 225 -1.50 47.13 26.30
N GLY A 226 -1.37 46.78 25.02
CA GLY A 226 -0.28 45.97 24.48
C GLY A 226 -0.53 44.46 24.39
N VAL A 227 0.18 43.83 23.46
CA VAL A 227 0.47 42.39 23.46
C VAL A 227 1.88 42.21 24.01
N THR A 228 2.03 41.28 24.95
CA THR A 228 3.30 41.02 25.65
C THR A 228 3.64 39.53 25.58
N THR A 229 4.57 39.08 26.41
CA THR A 229 4.74 37.65 26.72
C THR A 229 4.52 37.36 28.19
N PHE A 230 4.03 36.16 28.51
CA PHE A 230 3.81 35.73 29.89
C PHE A 230 3.85 34.20 30.00
N ASN A 231 4.22 33.68 31.17
CA ASN A 231 4.47 32.24 31.33
C ASN A 231 3.17 31.41 31.35
N THR A 232 2.09 31.92 31.94
CA THR A 232 0.83 31.17 32.13
C THR A 232 -0.38 32.10 32.17
N GLY A 233 -1.52 31.69 31.60
CA GLY A 233 -2.78 32.40 31.76
C GLY A 233 -3.67 32.30 30.52
N ILE A 234 -4.95 32.67 30.66
CA ILE A 234 -5.91 32.63 29.55
C ILE A 234 -5.49 33.55 28.38
N GLY A 235 -4.76 34.63 28.69
CA GLY A 235 -4.18 35.53 27.69
C GLY A 235 -3.17 34.88 26.75
N ASN A 236 -2.66 33.68 27.05
CA ASN A 236 -1.73 32.95 26.18
C ASN A 236 -2.44 32.17 25.06
N GLN A 237 -3.77 32.04 25.14
CA GLN A 237 -4.56 31.21 24.24
C GLN A 237 -5.21 32.06 23.15
N TRP A 238 -4.99 31.66 21.90
CA TRP A 238 -5.47 32.36 20.72
C TRP A 238 -6.37 31.44 19.89
N THR A 239 -7.47 31.98 19.39
CA THR A 239 -8.33 31.30 18.41
C THR A 239 -7.85 31.67 17.02
N VAL A 240 -7.47 30.68 16.21
CA VAL A 240 -7.03 30.91 14.84
C VAL A 240 -8.24 30.96 13.91
N VAL A 241 -8.36 32.04 13.13
CA VAL A 241 -9.37 32.19 12.08
C VAL A 241 -8.66 32.29 10.73
N GLU A 242 -8.89 31.31 9.85
CA GLU A 242 -8.37 31.34 8.48
C GLU A 242 -9.12 32.39 7.64
N ARG A 243 -8.38 33.19 6.88
CA ARG A 243 -8.94 34.19 5.97
C ARG A 243 -8.32 34.01 4.60
N THR A 244 -9.16 33.95 3.57
CA THR A 244 -8.70 33.98 2.18
C THR A 244 -8.34 35.43 1.81
N SER A 245 -7.05 35.71 1.63
CA SER A 245 -6.60 37.00 1.11
C SER A 245 -6.99 37.12 -0.36
N ALA A 246 -7.89 38.06 -0.69
CA ALA A 246 -8.17 38.42 -2.08
C ALA A 246 -7.44 39.71 -2.47
N PRO A 247 -6.69 39.72 -3.59
CA PRO A 247 -6.48 40.94 -4.37
C PRO A 247 -7.24 40.88 -5.70
N ALA A 248 -7.65 42.05 -6.18
CA ALA A 248 -8.30 42.25 -7.47
C ALA A 248 -7.37 41.94 -8.67
N SER A 249 -7.98 41.48 -9.77
CA SER A 249 -7.44 41.23 -11.13
C SER A 249 -6.41 40.11 -11.36
N ALA A 250 -6.48 38.99 -10.63
CA ALA A 250 -5.73 37.79 -11.01
C ALA A 250 -6.45 37.02 -12.13
N PHE A 251 -5.73 36.61 -13.17
CA PHE A 251 -6.22 35.60 -14.13
C PHE A 251 -6.70 34.37 -13.33
N PRO A 252 -7.98 33.97 -13.40
CA PRO A 252 -8.59 33.06 -12.42
C PRO A 252 -8.04 31.62 -12.48
N TYR A 253 -7.20 31.34 -13.47
CA TYR A 253 -6.57 30.04 -13.70
C TYR A 253 -5.07 30.03 -13.36
N CYS A 254 -4.53 31.05 -12.67
CA CYS A 254 -3.15 31.05 -12.21
C CYS A 254 -2.81 29.78 -11.41
N GLY A 255 -1.75 29.08 -11.80
CA GLY A 255 -1.31 27.82 -11.19
C GLY A 255 -2.13 26.59 -11.59
N LYS A 256 -3.17 26.75 -12.41
CA LYS A 256 -4.00 25.63 -12.90
C LYS A 256 -3.51 25.13 -14.25
N SER A 257 -3.76 23.85 -14.52
CA SER A 257 -3.72 23.31 -15.88
C SER A 257 -5.06 23.54 -16.56
N ILE A 258 -5.02 24.05 -17.78
CA ILE A 258 -6.20 24.41 -18.57
C ILE A 258 -6.11 23.84 -19.98
N GLU A 259 -7.27 23.57 -20.57
CA GLU A 259 -7.44 23.32 -22.00
C GLU A 259 -8.13 24.54 -22.62
N LEU A 260 -7.62 25.01 -23.76
CA LEU A 260 -8.22 26.13 -24.50
C LEU A 260 -8.96 25.57 -25.72
N LYS A 261 -10.29 25.44 -25.61
CA LYS A 261 -11.14 24.97 -26.71
C LYS A 261 -11.53 26.11 -27.63
N SER A 262 -11.26 25.93 -28.92
CA SER A 262 -11.64 26.84 -29.98
C SER A 262 -13.14 26.74 -30.30
N TRP A 263 -13.63 27.68 -31.10
CA TRP A 263 -15.00 27.68 -31.61
C TRP A 263 -15.34 26.50 -32.54
N LYS A 264 -14.34 25.77 -33.07
CA LYS A 264 -14.54 24.52 -33.85
C LYS A 264 -14.56 23.25 -33.00
N GLY A 265 -14.42 23.36 -31.67
CA GLY A 265 -14.44 22.24 -30.73
C GLY A 265 -13.13 21.47 -30.59
N ASP A 266 -12.08 21.87 -31.32
CA ASP A 266 -10.69 21.45 -31.16
C ASP A 266 -9.96 22.32 -30.13
N SER A 267 -8.87 21.81 -29.56
CA SER A 267 -8.15 22.45 -28.45
C SER A 267 -6.75 22.88 -28.84
N LEU A 268 -6.25 23.98 -28.27
CA LEU A 268 -4.87 24.43 -28.43
C LEU A 268 -3.89 23.31 -28.07
N ASN A 269 -3.07 22.88 -29.01
CA ASN A 269 -2.25 21.69 -28.90
C ASN A 269 -0.78 21.99 -29.17
N ARG A 270 0.09 21.41 -28.33
CA ARG A 270 1.53 21.29 -28.54
C ARG A 270 1.83 19.89 -29.11
N PRO A 271 1.96 19.72 -30.45
CA PRO A 271 2.28 18.43 -31.07
C PRO A 271 3.71 17.95 -30.74
N ASP A 272 4.01 16.67 -31.02
CA ASP A 272 5.34 16.12 -30.73
C ASP A 272 6.46 16.64 -31.64
N THR A 273 6.10 17.15 -32.82
CA THR A 273 7.04 17.74 -33.78
C THR A 273 7.69 19.00 -33.20
N ALA A 274 8.90 19.31 -33.68
CA ALA A 274 9.76 20.33 -33.08
C ALA A 274 9.24 21.76 -33.23
N GLN A 275 8.29 22.03 -34.12
CA GLN A 275 7.89 23.39 -34.50
C GLN A 275 6.40 23.44 -34.89
N GLY A 276 5.59 24.07 -34.05
CA GLY A 276 4.23 24.49 -34.40
C GLY A 276 3.24 24.30 -33.26
N VAL A 277 2.47 25.34 -32.93
CA VAL A 277 1.26 25.20 -32.11
C VAL A 277 0.08 25.01 -33.05
N THR A 278 -0.69 23.96 -32.80
CA THR A 278 -1.82 23.57 -33.64
C THR A 278 -3.08 23.48 -32.79
N THR A 279 -4.16 22.95 -33.36
CA THR A 279 -5.30 22.47 -32.60
C THR A 279 -5.46 20.97 -32.78
N SER A 280 -5.99 20.28 -31.77
CA SER A 280 -6.29 18.84 -31.81
C SER A 280 -7.53 18.53 -30.98
N THR A 281 -8.29 17.52 -31.39
CA THR A 281 -9.46 17.03 -30.63
C THR A 281 -9.07 16.08 -29.50
N THR A 282 -7.86 15.51 -29.53
CA THR A 282 -7.31 14.60 -28.51
C THR A 282 -5.80 14.78 -28.37
N GLY A 283 -5.23 14.38 -27.23
CA GLY A 283 -3.77 14.32 -27.03
C GLY A 283 -3.28 15.03 -25.78
N THR A 284 -2.18 14.54 -25.22
CA THR A 284 -1.53 15.09 -24.01
C THR A 284 -0.95 16.49 -24.21
N GLY A 285 -0.77 16.92 -25.47
CA GLY A 285 -0.33 18.27 -25.84
C GLY A 285 -1.42 19.35 -25.71
N ASN A 286 -2.67 18.99 -25.40
CA ASN A 286 -3.79 19.93 -25.25
C ASN A 286 -3.79 20.68 -23.91
N LEU A 287 -3.00 20.22 -22.94
CA LEU A 287 -2.94 20.77 -21.59
C LEU A 287 -1.81 21.78 -21.45
N TRP A 288 -2.15 22.94 -20.89
CA TRP A 288 -1.23 24.03 -20.63
C TRP A 288 -1.32 24.45 -19.16
N THR A 289 -0.18 24.60 -18.49
CA THR A 289 -0.11 25.15 -17.14
C THR A 289 -0.01 26.67 -17.23
N ALA A 290 -0.96 27.37 -16.61
CA ALA A 290 -0.97 28.83 -16.57
C ALA A 290 -0.09 29.34 -15.42
N GLU A 291 1.01 29.99 -15.77
CA GLU A 291 1.94 30.62 -14.83
C GLU A 291 1.77 32.14 -14.90
N CYS A 292 1.34 32.76 -13.80
CA CYS A 292 1.09 34.19 -13.76
C CYS A 292 2.34 34.98 -13.34
N VAL A 293 2.63 36.04 -14.08
CA VAL A 293 3.80 36.91 -13.88
C VAL A 293 3.30 38.35 -13.84
N GLY A 294 3.08 38.87 -12.63
CA GLY A 294 2.41 40.16 -12.44
C GLY A 294 0.97 40.12 -12.94
N ASP A 295 0.65 40.98 -13.90
CA ASP A 295 -0.65 41.09 -14.58
C ASP A 295 -0.77 40.21 -15.85
N LYS A 296 0.28 39.46 -16.19
CA LYS A 296 0.35 38.62 -17.40
C LYS A 296 0.30 37.13 -17.08
N VAL A 297 0.06 36.32 -18.10
CA VAL A 297 0.07 34.85 -18.05
C VAL A 297 1.03 34.26 -19.09
N ARG A 298 1.74 33.21 -18.68
CA ARG A 298 2.49 32.30 -19.54
C ARG A 298 1.78 30.95 -19.58
N LEU A 299 1.69 30.34 -20.75
CA LEU A 299 1.13 29.00 -20.90
C LEU A 299 2.26 28.02 -21.18
N LYS A 300 2.55 27.16 -20.20
CA LYS A 300 3.61 26.16 -20.26
C LYS A 300 3.07 24.82 -20.73
N SER A 301 3.72 24.19 -21.69
CA SER A 301 3.36 22.86 -22.16
C SER A 301 3.91 21.77 -21.23
N SER A 302 3.46 20.54 -21.47
CA SER A 302 4.00 19.33 -20.82
C SER A 302 5.50 19.08 -21.10
N LYS A 303 6.09 19.72 -22.12
CA LYS A 303 7.52 19.61 -22.45
C LYS A 303 8.37 20.71 -21.82
N GLY A 304 7.76 21.59 -21.02
CA GLY A 304 8.43 22.67 -20.32
C GLY A 304 8.69 23.94 -21.14
N ASP A 305 8.37 23.94 -22.43
CA ASP A 305 8.37 25.13 -23.29
C ASP A 305 7.06 25.93 -23.14
N TYR A 306 7.04 27.19 -23.54
CA TYR A 306 5.88 28.08 -23.38
C TYR A 306 5.31 28.52 -24.72
N LEU A 307 3.99 28.73 -24.76
CA LEU A 307 3.29 29.36 -25.88
C LEU A 307 3.97 30.69 -26.22
N HIS A 308 4.36 30.85 -27.48
CA HIS A 308 5.22 31.93 -27.91
C HIS A 308 4.68 32.59 -29.18
N ARG A 309 4.59 33.92 -29.17
CA ARG A 309 4.36 34.74 -30.36
C ARG A 309 5.72 35.22 -30.89
N PRO A 310 6.28 34.59 -31.95
CA PRO A 310 7.57 35.00 -32.50
C PRO A 310 7.50 36.36 -33.19
N ASP A 311 8.65 37.00 -33.43
CA ASP A 311 8.68 38.29 -34.13
C ASP A 311 8.39 38.19 -35.63
N SER A 312 8.65 37.03 -36.24
CA SER A 312 8.41 36.76 -37.66
C SER A 312 6.92 36.64 -38.00
N ALA A 313 6.59 36.67 -39.30
CA ALA A 313 5.23 36.49 -39.80
C ALA A 313 4.71 35.03 -39.70
N GLN A 314 5.53 34.12 -39.17
CA GLN A 314 5.16 32.72 -38.97
C GLN A 314 4.32 32.59 -37.70
N GLY A 315 3.39 31.64 -37.69
CA GLY A 315 2.35 31.48 -36.66
C GLY A 315 2.85 31.28 -35.23
N VAL A 316 1.94 31.01 -34.32
CA VAL A 316 2.25 30.82 -32.90
C VAL A 316 3.06 29.53 -32.70
N THR A 317 4.12 29.59 -31.89
CA THR A 317 5.06 28.49 -31.64
C THR A 317 5.21 28.22 -30.13
N THR A 318 6.12 27.33 -29.75
CA THR A 318 6.61 27.24 -28.37
C THR A 318 8.08 27.63 -28.28
N PHE A 319 8.47 28.18 -27.13
CA PHE A 319 9.85 28.61 -26.86
C PHE A 319 10.17 28.53 -25.37
N ASN A 320 11.44 28.28 -25.01
CA ASN A 320 11.84 28.05 -23.62
C ASN A 320 11.63 29.29 -22.72
N THR A 321 12.01 30.48 -23.19
CA THR A 321 11.77 31.78 -22.53
C THR A 321 12.05 32.92 -23.50
N GLY A 322 11.22 33.97 -23.52
CA GLY A 322 11.40 35.14 -24.37
C GLY A 322 10.25 36.15 -24.25
N PRO A 323 10.40 37.36 -24.81
CA PRO A 323 9.41 38.44 -24.69
C PRO A 323 8.05 38.11 -25.33
N GLY A 324 8.00 37.17 -26.27
CA GLY A 324 6.77 36.68 -26.90
C GLY A 324 5.99 35.65 -26.07
N ASN A 325 6.44 35.28 -24.87
CA ASN A 325 5.77 34.28 -24.03
C ASN A 325 4.74 34.86 -23.05
N ASP A 326 4.77 36.16 -22.82
CA ASP A 326 3.87 36.83 -21.89
C ASP A 326 2.62 37.31 -22.63
N TRP A 327 1.45 36.87 -22.15
CA TRP A 327 0.15 37.23 -22.71
C TRP A 327 -0.67 38.00 -21.69
N THR A 328 -1.41 39.00 -22.15
CA THR A 328 -2.44 39.65 -21.34
C THR A 328 -3.75 38.90 -21.52
N ALA A 329 -4.30 38.40 -20.42
CA ALA A 329 -5.57 37.68 -20.42
C ALA A 329 -6.75 38.68 -20.33
N GLU A 330 -7.60 38.64 -21.33
CA GLU A 330 -8.82 39.45 -21.40
C GLU A 330 -10.05 38.54 -21.49
N SER A 331 -11.23 39.02 -21.11
CA SER A 331 -12.48 38.27 -21.27
C SER A 331 -13.49 39.04 -22.09
N THR A 332 -14.13 38.35 -23.04
CA THR A 332 -15.25 38.87 -23.83
C THR A 332 -16.31 37.77 -23.91
N ASN A 333 -17.56 38.10 -23.57
CA ASN A 333 -18.69 37.16 -23.61
C ASN A 333 -18.44 35.84 -22.83
N GLY A 334 -17.72 35.91 -21.71
CA GLY A 334 -17.37 34.73 -20.91
C GLY A 334 -16.33 33.79 -21.55
N LYS A 335 -15.71 34.19 -22.66
CA LYS A 335 -14.58 33.50 -23.30
C LYS A 335 -13.28 34.21 -22.98
N LEU A 336 -12.17 33.47 -23.00
CA LEU A 336 -10.82 33.99 -22.81
C LEU A 336 -10.26 34.47 -24.14
N MET A 337 -9.59 35.62 -24.10
CA MET A 337 -8.74 36.14 -25.16
C MET A 337 -7.32 36.32 -24.61
N LEU A 338 -6.32 35.93 -25.39
CA LEU A 338 -4.90 36.09 -25.03
C LEU A 338 -4.27 37.09 -25.97
N LYS A 339 -3.98 38.28 -25.47
CA LYS A 339 -3.36 39.38 -26.22
C LYS A 339 -1.85 39.31 -26.10
N SER A 340 -1.16 39.37 -27.22
CA SER A 340 0.29 39.41 -27.25
C SER A 340 0.81 40.81 -26.93
N SER A 341 2.12 40.92 -26.72
CA SER A 341 2.82 42.20 -26.59
C SER A 341 2.69 43.12 -27.82
N LYS A 342 2.29 42.60 -28.99
CA LYS A 342 2.05 43.38 -30.21
C LYS A 342 0.59 43.80 -30.39
N GLY A 343 -0.29 43.47 -29.44
CA GLY A 343 -1.69 43.85 -29.44
C GLY A 343 -2.60 42.98 -30.32
N ASP A 344 -2.07 41.98 -31.01
CA ASP A 344 -2.83 40.92 -31.67
C ASP A 344 -3.20 39.81 -30.66
N TYR A 345 -4.19 38.96 -30.99
CA TYR A 345 -4.69 37.91 -30.09
C TYR A 345 -4.40 36.52 -30.64
N LEU A 346 -4.18 35.55 -29.75
CA LEU A 346 -4.13 34.13 -30.09
C LEU A 346 -5.38 33.72 -30.89
N HIS A 347 -5.18 33.22 -32.10
CA HIS A 347 -6.25 33.03 -33.08
C HIS A 347 -6.26 31.62 -33.67
N ARG A 348 -7.44 31.02 -33.71
CA ARG A 348 -7.73 29.81 -34.49
C ARG A 348 -8.37 30.22 -35.85
N PRO A 349 -7.60 30.26 -36.96
CA PRO A 349 -8.08 30.64 -38.30
C PRO A 349 -8.93 29.54 -38.92
N ASP A 350 -9.77 29.85 -39.91
CA ASP A 350 -10.69 28.88 -40.52
C ASP A 350 -10.02 27.67 -41.19
N SER A 351 -8.79 27.81 -41.65
CA SER A 351 -8.01 26.73 -42.26
C SER A 351 -7.83 25.52 -41.33
N ALA A 352 -7.56 24.36 -41.93
CA ALA A 352 -7.57 23.08 -41.22
C ALA A 352 -6.40 22.90 -40.24
N GLN A 353 -5.32 23.69 -40.36
CA GLN A 353 -4.11 23.52 -39.53
C GLN A 353 -3.38 24.85 -39.32
N GLY A 354 -3.15 25.21 -38.06
CA GLY A 354 -2.29 26.31 -37.63
C GLY A 354 -2.95 27.23 -36.62
N VAL A 355 -2.25 27.56 -35.54
CA VAL A 355 -2.64 28.61 -34.59
C VAL A 355 -1.82 29.86 -34.91
N THR A 356 -2.49 30.99 -35.05
CA THR A 356 -1.87 32.26 -35.46
C THR A 356 -2.18 33.34 -34.43
N THR A 357 -1.85 34.58 -34.76
CA THR A 357 -2.39 35.75 -34.05
C THR A 357 -3.19 36.60 -35.03
N TYR A 358 -4.25 37.25 -34.54
CA TYR A 358 -5.09 38.12 -35.34
C TYR A 358 -5.81 39.18 -34.48
N PHE A 359 -6.16 40.33 -35.05
CA PHE A 359 -6.65 41.47 -34.28
C PHE A 359 -8.09 41.30 -33.79
N THR A 360 -8.98 40.69 -34.58
CA THR A 360 -10.41 40.54 -34.22
C THR A 360 -11.03 39.29 -34.84
N GLY A 361 -12.08 38.74 -34.23
CA GLY A 361 -12.86 37.65 -34.82
C GLY A 361 -13.13 36.51 -33.83
N ILE A 362 -14.05 35.62 -34.20
CA ILE A 362 -14.48 34.50 -33.35
C ILE A 362 -13.34 33.54 -33.01
N GLY A 363 -12.35 33.43 -33.90
CA GLY A 363 -11.14 32.64 -33.67
C GLY A 363 -10.26 33.13 -32.51
N ASN A 364 -10.46 34.35 -32.00
CA ASN A 364 -9.72 34.88 -30.84
C ASN A 364 -10.30 34.41 -29.51
N GLN A 365 -11.52 33.87 -29.51
CA GLN A 365 -12.27 33.52 -28.31
C GLN A 365 -12.07 32.03 -27.98
N TRP A 366 -11.52 31.77 -26.80
CA TRP A 366 -11.24 30.44 -26.31
C TRP A 366 -12.14 30.11 -25.13
N THR A 367 -12.73 28.93 -25.15
CA THR A 367 -13.39 28.37 -23.97
C THR A 367 -12.33 27.76 -23.08
N VAL A 368 -12.14 28.33 -21.90
CA VAL A 368 -11.29 27.69 -20.89
C VAL A 368 -12.06 26.50 -20.35
N VAL A 369 -11.52 25.32 -20.61
CA VAL A 369 -11.95 24.09 -19.95
C VAL A 369 -10.93 23.82 -18.88
N GLU A 370 -11.31 24.10 -17.63
CA GLU A 370 -10.67 23.42 -16.52
C GLU A 370 -10.97 21.93 -16.72
N PRO A 371 -9.96 21.05 -16.73
CA PRO A 371 -10.21 19.62 -16.87
C PRO A 371 -11.23 19.22 -15.78
N THR A 372 -12.48 18.97 -16.17
CA THR A 372 -13.49 18.37 -15.30
C THR A 372 -13.01 16.95 -15.05
N SER A 373 -12.16 16.79 -14.03
CA SER A 373 -11.81 15.51 -13.40
C SER A 373 -11.77 14.29 -14.34
N GLY A 374 -11.17 14.46 -15.52
CA GLY A 374 -10.72 13.38 -16.40
C GLY A 374 -9.20 13.38 -16.58
N GLY A 375 -8.54 14.39 -15.99
CA GLY A 375 -7.09 14.58 -15.94
C GLY A 375 -6.78 15.61 -14.87
N THR A 376 -7.12 15.31 -13.62
CA THR A 376 -6.65 16.07 -12.47
C THR A 376 -5.22 15.65 -12.20
N THR A 377 -4.32 16.59 -11.89
CA THR A 377 -3.24 16.27 -10.96
C THR A 377 -3.93 15.60 -9.77
N PRO A 378 -3.66 14.32 -9.50
CA PRO A 378 -4.44 13.58 -8.53
C PRO A 378 -4.40 14.31 -7.18
N PRO A 379 -5.51 14.34 -6.41
CA PRO A 379 -5.53 15.08 -5.16
C PRO A 379 -4.33 14.67 -4.31
N PRO A 380 -3.64 15.60 -3.67
CA PRO A 380 -2.43 15.29 -2.91
C PRO A 380 -2.72 14.14 -1.94
N ARG A 381 -1.80 13.17 -1.90
CA ARG A 381 -1.90 12.01 -0.99
C ARG A 381 -2.13 12.52 0.43
N LYS A 382 -3.20 12.07 1.07
CA LYS A 382 -3.45 12.39 2.47
C LYS A 382 -2.61 11.46 3.34
N GLN A 383 -2.22 11.95 4.51
CA GLN A 383 -1.61 11.09 5.51
C GLN A 383 -2.56 9.92 5.83
N GLY A 384 -2.02 8.70 5.80
CA GLY A 384 -2.81 7.49 6.03
C GLY A 384 -3.55 6.96 4.80
N ASP A 385 -3.47 7.60 3.62
CA ASP A 385 -3.95 7.01 2.36
C ASP A 385 -3.12 5.77 1.98
N ILE A 386 -1.82 5.84 2.25
CA ILE A 386 -0.86 4.76 2.03
C ILE A 386 -0.18 4.44 3.35
N LEU A 387 -0.10 3.15 3.70
CA LEU A 387 0.74 2.62 4.75
C LEU A 387 1.74 1.63 4.16
N VAL A 388 2.96 1.64 4.66
CA VAL A 388 4.05 0.80 4.15
C VAL A 388 4.78 0.15 5.31
N SER A 389 5.03 -1.15 5.23
CA SER A 389 5.89 -1.87 6.17
C SER A 389 6.71 -2.93 5.45
N ARG A 390 7.98 -3.03 5.83
CA ARG A 390 8.95 -4.01 5.33
C ARG A 390 9.38 -4.93 6.46
N PHE A 391 9.25 -6.23 6.25
CA PHE A 391 9.50 -7.22 7.30
C PHE A 391 9.97 -8.58 6.78
N PHE A 392 10.66 -9.30 7.64
CA PHE A 392 11.02 -10.70 7.49
C PHE A 392 9.77 -11.58 7.46
N ALA A 393 9.70 -12.46 6.46
CA ALA A 393 8.53 -13.29 6.22
C ALA A 393 8.91 -14.78 6.25
N PRO A 394 8.85 -15.44 7.42
CA PRO A 394 9.27 -16.84 7.58
C PRO A 394 8.41 -17.82 6.76
N LYS A 395 7.21 -17.41 6.33
CA LYS A 395 6.27 -18.25 5.57
C LYS A 395 6.68 -18.45 4.10
N ILE A 396 7.45 -17.53 3.52
CA ILE A 396 7.82 -17.60 2.11
C ILE A 396 9.22 -18.21 1.93
N VAL A 397 9.52 -19.35 2.57
CA VAL A 397 10.88 -19.89 2.65
C VAL A 397 10.93 -21.36 2.27
N ASN A 398 12.01 -21.77 1.59
CA ASN A 398 12.26 -23.16 1.29
C ASN A 398 12.96 -23.87 2.47
N PHE A 399 12.18 -24.56 3.30
CA PHE A 399 12.68 -25.26 4.47
C PHE A 399 13.32 -26.62 4.16
N SER A 400 13.18 -27.14 2.94
CA SER A 400 13.95 -28.29 2.47
C SER A 400 15.45 -28.01 2.34
N VAL A 401 15.83 -26.72 2.26
CA VAL A 401 17.23 -26.29 2.25
C VAL A 401 17.74 -26.14 3.69
N ALA A 402 18.98 -26.57 3.92
CA ALA A 402 19.65 -26.45 5.21
C ALA A 402 19.68 -24.98 5.69
N PRO A 403 19.48 -24.72 7.00
CA PRO A 403 19.31 -23.35 7.54
C PRO A 403 20.40 -22.35 7.12
N GLU A 404 21.66 -22.78 7.01
CA GLU A 404 22.80 -21.95 6.66
C GLU A 404 22.88 -21.57 5.18
N LYS A 405 22.17 -22.28 4.30
CA LYS A 405 22.08 -22.01 2.84
C LYS A 405 20.73 -21.44 2.42
N ARG A 406 19.80 -21.33 3.37
CA ARG A 406 18.40 -20.98 3.12
C ARG A 406 18.28 -19.52 2.71
N ASN A 407 17.61 -19.26 1.59
CA ASN A 407 17.23 -17.90 1.22
C ASN A 407 16.24 -17.35 2.25
N ILE A 408 16.47 -16.12 2.69
CA ILE A 408 15.58 -15.42 3.62
C ILE A 408 14.48 -14.73 2.83
N GLY A 409 13.24 -15.00 3.21
CA GLY A 409 12.06 -14.36 2.67
C GLY A 409 11.77 -13.02 3.32
N TRP A 410 11.46 -12.02 2.51
CA TRP A 410 11.14 -10.66 2.93
C TRP A 410 9.86 -10.19 2.23
N ARG A 411 9.06 -9.39 2.94
CA ARG A 411 7.84 -8.81 2.40
C ARG A 411 7.83 -7.31 2.55
N ARG A 412 7.42 -6.62 1.51
CA ARG A 412 6.96 -5.24 1.62
C ARG A 412 5.45 -5.24 1.47
N LEU A 413 4.74 -4.87 2.52
CA LEU A 413 3.30 -4.65 2.51
C LEU A 413 3.02 -3.17 2.28
N VAL A 414 2.23 -2.88 1.27
CA VAL A 414 1.69 -1.55 0.99
C VAL A 414 0.17 -1.62 1.03
N ARG A 415 -0.45 -0.93 2.01
CA ARG A 415 -1.91 -0.72 2.04
C ARG A 415 -2.21 0.60 1.37
N ILE A 416 -3.00 0.59 0.29
CA ILE A 416 -3.43 1.80 -0.44
C ILE A 416 -4.95 1.89 -0.38
N ASN A 417 -5.48 2.97 0.19
CA ASN A 417 -6.92 3.25 0.14
C ASN A 417 -7.33 3.74 -1.24
N SER A 418 -8.41 3.22 -1.79
CA SER A 418 -8.99 3.74 -3.04
C SER A 418 -9.32 5.22 -2.88
N ARG A 419 -8.91 6.05 -3.85
CA ARG A 419 -9.28 7.46 -3.81
C ARG A 419 -10.80 7.63 -3.99
N PRO A 420 -11.41 8.67 -3.38
CA PRO A 420 -12.78 9.05 -3.70
C PRO A 420 -12.94 9.22 -5.22
N ASN A 421 -14.03 8.68 -5.77
CA ASN A 421 -14.36 8.69 -7.20
C ASN A 421 -13.42 7.89 -8.14
N SER A 422 -12.45 7.14 -7.60
CA SER A 422 -11.71 6.15 -8.40
C SER A 422 -12.63 5.05 -8.92
N GLU A 423 -12.23 4.34 -9.98
CA GLU A 423 -12.98 3.18 -10.47
C GLU A 423 -13.10 2.11 -9.38
N ALA A 424 -12.07 1.91 -8.57
CA ALA A 424 -12.10 1.05 -7.40
C ALA A 424 -13.20 1.43 -6.41
N ALA A 425 -13.24 2.70 -5.99
CA ALA A 425 -14.24 3.18 -5.03
C ALA A 425 -15.68 3.08 -5.58
N LYS A 426 -15.89 3.29 -6.89
CA LYS A 426 -17.20 3.11 -7.54
C LYS A 426 -17.69 1.67 -7.45
N HIS A 427 -16.78 0.71 -7.41
CA HIS A 427 -17.06 -0.73 -7.31
C HIS A 427 -16.79 -1.29 -5.91
N GLN A 428 -16.95 -0.44 -4.87
CA GLN A 428 -16.90 -0.84 -3.46
C GLN A 428 -15.55 -1.40 -2.98
N VAL A 429 -14.47 -1.24 -3.75
CA VAL A 429 -13.12 -1.59 -3.29
C VAL A 429 -12.62 -0.46 -2.39
N GLU A 430 -12.47 -0.72 -1.09
CA GLU A 430 -12.03 0.29 -0.12
C GLU A 430 -10.51 0.45 -0.12
N SER A 431 -9.77 -0.64 -0.29
CA SER A 431 -8.31 -0.62 -0.29
C SER A 431 -7.71 -1.81 -1.04
N ALA A 432 -6.47 -1.64 -1.49
CA ALA A 432 -5.61 -2.72 -1.95
C ALA A 432 -4.48 -2.95 -0.93
N TRP A 433 -4.29 -4.20 -0.54
CA TRP A 433 -3.17 -4.66 0.28
C TRP A 433 -2.20 -5.40 -0.63
N ILE A 434 -1.07 -4.78 -0.93
CA ILE A 434 -0.09 -5.21 -1.92
C ILE A 434 1.14 -5.76 -1.20
N LEU A 435 1.45 -7.04 -1.41
CA LEU A 435 2.57 -7.76 -0.82
C LEU A 435 3.61 -8.07 -1.91
N PHE A 436 4.74 -7.37 -1.88
CA PHE A 436 5.91 -7.70 -2.69
C PHE A 436 6.75 -8.75 -1.94
N ASN A 437 7.11 -9.85 -2.60
CA ASN A 437 7.87 -10.95 -2.01
C ASN A 437 9.32 -10.95 -2.54
N HIS A 438 10.29 -10.77 -1.66
CA HIS A 438 11.72 -10.67 -1.99
C HIS A 438 12.53 -11.76 -1.28
N PHE A 439 13.71 -12.09 -1.82
CA PHE A 439 14.56 -13.16 -1.31
C PHE A 439 16.03 -12.76 -1.25
N THR A 440 16.70 -12.95 -0.12
CA THR A 440 18.15 -12.74 -0.01
C THR A 440 18.88 -14.02 0.36
N SER A 441 19.99 -14.31 -0.31
CA SER A 441 20.86 -15.41 0.06
C SER A 441 21.81 -15.03 1.22
N PRO A 442 22.23 -15.98 2.07
CA PRO A 442 23.31 -15.77 3.04
C PRO A 442 24.67 -15.47 2.35
N PRO A 443 25.51 -14.55 2.87
CA PRO A 443 25.23 -13.64 3.97
C PRO A 443 24.16 -12.60 3.58
N VAL A 444 23.22 -12.39 4.49
CA VAL A 444 22.03 -11.57 4.23
C VAL A 444 22.45 -10.11 4.06
N HIS A 445 22.10 -9.55 2.91
CA HIS A 445 22.21 -8.12 2.61
C HIS A 445 20.82 -7.48 2.61
N SER A 446 20.74 -6.16 2.38
CA SER A 446 19.45 -5.46 2.31
C SER A 446 18.60 -6.02 1.16
N PRO A 447 17.39 -6.56 1.43
CA PRO A 447 16.50 -7.10 0.40
C PRO A 447 15.84 -6.01 -0.47
N TYR A 448 15.93 -4.72 -0.13
CA TYR A 448 15.19 -3.64 -0.79
C TYR A 448 16.11 -2.58 -1.44
N GLY A 449 17.32 -2.99 -1.86
CA GLY A 449 18.45 -2.09 -2.12
C GLY A 449 18.30 -0.95 -3.17
N GLY A 450 19.26 0.00 -3.16
CA GLY A 450 19.50 0.99 -4.24
C GLY A 450 20.77 1.88 -4.11
N THR A 451 21.97 1.38 -4.42
CA THR A 451 23.22 2.17 -4.62
C THR A 451 24.29 1.35 -5.37
N PRO A 452 25.12 1.94 -6.28
CA PRO A 452 26.19 1.22 -6.97
C PRO A 452 27.24 0.67 -6.00
N PRO A 453 27.97 -0.41 -6.36
CA PRO A 453 29.10 -0.87 -5.57
C PRO A 453 30.12 0.26 -5.44
N THR A 454 30.63 0.49 -4.23
CA THR A 454 31.75 1.43 -4.05
C THR A 454 33.00 0.63 -3.72
N GLU A 455 34.02 0.79 -4.56
CA GLU A 455 35.39 0.36 -4.25
C GLU A 455 36.13 1.53 -3.61
N GLN A 456 36.65 1.34 -2.40
CA GLN A 456 37.52 2.32 -1.75
C GLN A 456 38.83 1.65 -1.32
N LEU A 457 39.95 2.28 -1.67
CA LEU A 457 41.24 1.99 -1.04
C LEU A 457 41.33 2.83 0.22
N LYS A 458 41.34 2.20 1.40
CA LYS A 458 41.55 2.90 2.68
C LYS A 458 42.94 2.60 3.20
N ASP A 459 43.60 3.64 3.70
CA ASP A 459 44.84 3.49 4.43
C ASP A 459 44.56 2.77 5.76
N SER A 460 45.39 1.76 6.04
CA SER A 460 45.35 0.91 7.24
C SER A 460 46.78 0.71 7.72
N PRO A 461 47.00 0.35 9.00
CA PRO A 461 48.32 -0.02 9.53
C PRO A 461 49.06 -1.10 8.72
N TRP A 462 48.35 -1.83 7.84
CA TRP A 462 48.86 -2.93 7.01
C TRP A 462 48.97 -2.57 5.52
N GLY A 463 48.86 -1.30 5.14
CA GLY A 463 48.86 -0.81 3.76
C GLY A 463 47.46 -0.45 3.26
N LYS A 464 47.34 -0.14 1.96
CA LYS A 464 46.05 0.22 1.34
C LYS A 464 45.19 -1.03 1.21
N VAL A 465 44.09 -1.08 1.96
CA VAL A 465 43.14 -2.20 1.90
C VAL A 465 42.01 -1.83 0.94
N LYS A 466 41.75 -2.72 -0.03
CA LYS A 466 40.61 -2.61 -0.93
C LYS A 466 39.34 -3.05 -0.18
N ILE A 467 38.47 -2.10 0.13
CA ILE A 467 37.14 -2.36 0.69
C ILE A 467 36.14 -2.32 -0.47
N VAL A 468 35.49 -3.46 -0.73
CA VAL A 468 34.38 -3.56 -1.69
C VAL A 468 33.09 -3.49 -0.89
N THR A 469 32.34 -2.41 -1.06
CA THR A 469 30.96 -2.31 -0.57
C THR A 469 30.05 -2.83 -1.69
N PRO A 470 29.30 -3.93 -1.50
CA PRO A 470 28.43 -4.46 -2.54
C PRO A 470 27.44 -3.40 -3.00
N GLY A 471 27.29 -3.27 -4.32
CA GLY A 471 26.19 -2.50 -4.88
C GLY A 471 24.90 -3.21 -4.57
N ASN A 472 23.91 -2.45 -4.13
CA ASN A 472 22.56 -2.94 -3.98
C ASN A 472 21.96 -3.18 -5.38
N MET A 473 22.04 -4.42 -5.88
CA MET A 473 21.11 -4.86 -6.93
C MET A 473 19.70 -4.68 -6.39
N LYS A 474 18.82 -3.99 -7.14
CA LYS A 474 17.38 -3.97 -6.81
C LYS A 474 16.92 -5.41 -6.87
N ASN A 475 16.64 -5.99 -5.70
CA ASN A 475 16.16 -7.34 -5.60
C ASN A 475 14.65 -7.31 -5.84
N GLY A 476 14.27 -7.46 -7.11
CA GLY A 476 12.88 -7.39 -7.52
C GLY A 476 12.00 -8.42 -6.80
N SER A 477 10.76 -8.03 -6.54
CA SER A 477 9.70 -8.94 -6.12
C SER A 477 9.59 -10.12 -7.09
N VAL A 478 9.63 -11.36 -6.59
CA VAL A 478 9.44 -12.56 -7.42
C VAL A 478 7.97 -12.77 -7.79
N ASN A 479 7.05 -12.27 -6.96
CA ASN A 479 5.63 -12.09 -7.26
C ASN A 479 5.03 -11.06 -6.30
N THR A 480 3.98 -10.39 -6.75
CA THR A 480 3.26 -9.36 -6.02
C THR A 480 1.82 -9.80 -5.78
N GLN A 481 1.53 -10.15 -4.53
CA GLN A 481 0.20 -10.59 -4.10
C GLN A 481 -0.65 -9.37 -3.75
N VAL A 482 -1.91 -9.35 -4.17
CA VAL A 482 -2.82 -8.24 -3.91
C VAL A 482 -4.13 -8.77 -3.36
N ALA A 483 -4.57 -8.18 -2.25
CA ALA A 483 -5.94 -8.33 -1.75
C ALA A 483 -6.69 -7.01 -1.96
N LEU A 484 -7.68 -7.03 -2.84
CA LEU A 484 -8.64 -5.95 -3.02
C LEU A 484 -9.74 -6.14 -1.97
N VAL A 485 -9.64 -5.40 -0.89
CA VAL A 485 -10.62 -5.44 0.20
C VAL A 485 -11.82 -4.60 -0.18
N THR A 486 -13.01 -5.18 -0.08
CA THR A 486 -14.25 -4.50 -0.40
C THR A 486 -15.01 -4.09 0.85
N ARG A 487 -15.77 -3.01 0.72
CA ARG A 487 -16.72 -2.57 1.73
C ARG A 487 -17.97 -2.07 1.04
N CYS A 488 -18.95 -2.95 0.96
CA CYS A 488 -20.27 -2.59 0.47
C CYS A 488 -21.04 -1.87 1.59
N THR A 489 -21.43 -0.61 1.35
CA THR A 489 -22.27 0.18 2.25
C THR A 489 -23.74 0.21 1.84
N ALA A 490 -24.12 -0.59 0.84
CA ALA A 490 -25.45 -0.66 0.26
C ALA A 490 -26.36 -1.62 1.04
N THR A 491 -27.55 -1.93 0.50
CA THR A 491 -28.45 -2.91 1.13
C THR A 491 -27.85 -4.32 1.11
N LYS A 492 -28.32 -5.21 2.01
CA LYS A 492 -27.76 -6.56 2.14
C LYS A 492 -27.86 -7.35 0.83
N GLU A 493 -28.92 -7.12 0.06
CA GLU A 493 -29.17 -7.75 -1.23
C GLU A 493 -28.15 -7.28 -2.28
N GLU A 494 -27.83 -5.98 -2.33
CA GLU A 494 -26.79 -5.42 -3.22
C GLU A 494 -25.38 -5.87 -2.82
N CYS A 495 -25.15 -6.09 -1.53
CA CYS A 495 -23.87 -6.56 -1.01
C CYS A 495 -23.69 -8.08 -1.10
N ALA A 496 -24.74 -8.85 -1.42
CA ALA A 496 -24.67 -10.31 -1.46
C ALA A 496 -23.79 -10.84 -2.61
N GLU A 497 -23.54 -10.04 -3.64
CA GLU A 497 -22.74 -10.42 -4.81
C GLU A 497 -21.26 -10.00 -4.72
N VAL A 498 -20.88 -9.23 -3.70
CA VAL A 498 -19.52 -8.70 -3.52
C VAL A 498 -18.78 -9.52 -2.48
N ASP A 499 -17.72 -10.21 -2.91
CA ASP A 499 -16.83 -10.94 -2.01
C ASP A 499 -16.05 -9.91 -1.16
N SER A 500 -15.79 -10.22 0.11
CA SER A 500 -15.09 -9.31 1.03
C SER A 500 -13.64 -9.03 0.63
N ILE A 501 -13.02 -9.96 -0.09
CA ILE A 501 -11.69 -9.83 -0.66
C ILE A 501 -11.68 -10.46 -2.05
N TYR A 502 -11.06 -9.75 -3.00
CA TYR A 502 -10.66 -10.32 -4.28
C TYR A 502 -9.12 -10.40 -4.35
N TRP A 503 -8.60 -11.54 -4.77
CA TRP A 503 -7.18 -11.82 -4.85
C TRP A 503 -6.68 -11.54 -6.27
N VAL A 504 -5.51 -10.91 -6.40
CA VAL A 504 -4.80 -10.76 -7.66
C VAL A 504 -3.34 -11.08 -7.42
N ASP A 505 -2.71 -11.83 -8.29
CA ASP A 505 -1.26 -12.05 -8.26
C ASP A 505 -0.63 -11.49 -9.54
N PHE A 506 0.45 -10.75 -9.38
CA PHE A 506 1.32 -10.33 -10.47
C PHE A 506 2.65 -11.06 -10.36
N GLY A 507 3.20 -11.50 -11.48
CA GLY A 507 4.51 -12.13 -11.54
C GLY A 507 5.68 -11.17 -11.24
N PRO A 508 6.91 -11.59 -11.56
CA PRO A 508 8.13 -10.87 -11.20
C PRO A 508 8.16 -9.40 -11.63
N SER A 509 8.71 -8.53 -10.78
CA SER A 509 8.78 -7.09 -11.05
C SER A 509 9.69 -6.74 -12.23
N ASP A 510 10.78 -7.50 -12.41
CA ASP A 510 11.69 -7.40 -13.56
C ASP A 510 11.05 -7.83 -14.89
N LYS A 511 9.91 -8.52 -14.84
CA LYS A 511 9.06 -8.89 -15.99
C LYS A 511 7.84 -7.98 -16.14
N GLY A 512 7.82 -6.84 -15.44
CA GLY A 512 6.81 -5.80 -15.59
C GLY A 512 5.48 -6.09 -14.90
N TYR A 513 5.49 -6.88 -13.82
CA TYR A 513 4.32 -7.13 -12.96
C TYR A 513 3.08 -7.60 -13.74
N LYS A 514 3.25 -8.54 -14.67
CA LYS A 514 2.14 -9.09 -15.46
C LYS A 514 1.28 -10.00 -14.60
N LEU A 515 -0.02 -10.07 -14.89
CA LEU A 515 -0.94 -10.98 -14.20
C LEU A 515 -0.38 -12.41 -14.19
N SER A 516 -0.32 -13.01 -13.00
CA SER A 516 0.03 -14.41 -12.79
C SER A 516 -1.19 -15.16 -12.26
N TYR A 517 -1.25 -16.45 -12.58
CA TYR A 517 -2.33 -17.33 -12.13
C TYR A 517 -2.01 -18.01 -10.81
N GLN A 518 -0.74 -17.99 -10.41
CA GLN A 518 -0.24 -18.74 -9.26
C GLN A 518 0.74 -17.89 -8.44
N LEU A 519 0.90 -18.25 -7.17
CA LEU A 519 1.85 -17.62 -6.27
C LEU A 519 3.25 -18.20 -6.50
N ASP A 520 4.19 -17.40 -7.01
CA ASP A 520 5.56 -17.86 -7.33
C ASP A 520 6.55 -17.80 -6.16
N ALA A 521 6.18 -17.17 -5.03
CA ALA A 521 6.96 -17.28 -3.79
C ALA A 521 6.76 -18.66 -3.13
N PHE A 522 7.78 -19.13 -2.39
CA PHE A 522 7.76 -20.46 -1.76
C PHE A 522 6.74 -20.55 -0.62
N PHE A 523 5.60 -21.20 -0.85
CA PHE A 523 4.70 -21.63 0.23
C PHE A 523 4.83 -23.13 0.42
N ASP A 524 5.04 -23.57 1.66
CA ASP A 524 5.08 -25.00 1.99
C ASP A 524 6.08 -25.83 1.13
N ALA A 525 7.22 -25.21 0.77
CA ALA A 525 8.19 -25.80 -0.15
C ALA A 525 8.85 -27.05 0.44
N GLY A 526 8.84 -28.16 -0.30
CA GLY A 526 9.21 -29.49 0.21
C GLY A 526 8.61 -30.62 -0.62
N ASN A 527 7.82 -31.51 -0.01
CA ASN A 527 7.18 -32.67 -0.67
C ASN A 527 6.17 -32.31 -1.78
N LEU A 528 5.93 -31.01 -2.00
CA LEU A 528 5.05 -30.46 -3.03
C LEU A 528 5.76 -30.28 -4.38
N VAL A 529 6.34 -31.34 -4.94
CA VAL A 529 6.97 -31.28 -6.27
C VAL A 529 5.94 -31.62 -7.35
N ALA A 530 5.61 -30.67 -8.23
CA ALA A 530 4.92 -30.94 -9.50
C ALA A 530 5.93 -30.98 -10.67
N ALA A 531 5.69 -31.85 -11.64
CA ALA A 531 6.62 -32.20 -12.72
C ALA A 531 6.92 -31.02 -13.67
N GLY A 532 8.20 -30.74 -13.93
CA GLY A 532 8.62 -29.79 -14.97
C GLY A 532 9.89 -28.95 -14.71
N ASP A 533 10.50 -29.03 -13.52
CA ASP A 533 11.81 -28.47 -13.14
C ASP A 533 11.95 -26.93 -13.30
N THR A 534 12.01 -26.14 -12.23
CA THR A 534 13.15 -26.08 -11.31
C THR A 534 12.73 -25.30 -10.05
N ALA A 535 13.16 -25.75 -8.88
CA ALA A 535 13.06 -25.10 -7.55
C ALA A 535 11.95 -25.55 -6.56
N GLY A 536 11.13 -26.56 -6.84
CA GLY A 536 10.40 -27.27 -5.76
C GLY A 536 9.27 -26.50 -5.05
N ALA A 537 8.61 -25.55 -5.73
CA ALA A 537 7.39 -24.90 -5.26
C ALA A 537 6.13 -25.62 -5.82
N ALA A 538 5.10 -25.80 -4.98
CA ALA A 538 3.77 -26.21 -5.47
C ALA A 538 3.11 -25.03 -6.18
N PRO A 539 2.40 -25.25 -7.30
CA PRO A 539 1.64 -24.18 -7.92
C PRO A 539 0.39 -23.91 -7.07
N TYR A 540 0.38 -22.81 -6.32
CA TYR A 540 -0.80 -22.32 -5.61
C TYR A 540 -1.56 -21.36 -6.50
N PHE A 541 -2.61 -21.82 -7.18
CA PHE A 541 -3.40 -20.98 -8.07
C PHE A 541 -4.38 -20.09 -7.28
N VAL A 542 -4.56 -18.86 -7.74
CA VAL A 542 -5.55 -17.91 -7.21
C VAL A 542 -6.96 -18.35 -7.68
N PRO A 543 -8.02 -18.23 -6.85
CA PRO A 543 -8.02 -17.74 -5.47
C PRO A 543 -7.70 -18.83 -4.43
N ASN A 544 -7.77 -20.10 -4.82
CA ASN A 544 -7.78 -21.25 -3.92
C ASN A 544 -6.57 -21.28 -2.97
N GLY A 545 -5.38 -20.94 -3.46
CA GLY A 545 -4.17 -20.85 -2.64
C GLY A 545 -4.27 -19.81 -1.52
N CYS A 546 -4.86 -18.64 -1.81
CA CYS A 546 -5.10 -17.59 -0.82
C CYS A 546 -6.24 -17.98 0.14
N ASP A 547 -7.37 -18.45 -0.41
CA ASP A 547 -8.59 -18.81 0.31
C ASP A 547 -8.38 -19.93 1.33
N THR A 548 -7.44 -20.84 1.05
CA THR A 548 -7.09 -21.93 1.97
C THR A 548 -6.66 -21.36 3.33
N CYS A 549 -5.81 -20.33 3.34
CA CYS A 549 -5.30 -19.67 4.55
C CYS A 549 -6.19 -18.53 5.07
N HIS A 550 -6.87 -17.81 4.17
CA HIS A 550 -7.60 -16.59 4.49
C HIS A 550 -9.10 -16.81 4.70
N GLY A 551 -9.58 -18.04 4.52
CA GLY A 551 -11.01 -18.32 4.54
C GLY A 551 -11.66 -17.87 3.23
N SER A 552 -12.68 -18.60 2.80
CA SER A 552 -13.58 -18.20 1.71
C SER A 552 -14.84 -19.05 1.81
N LEU A 553 -15.41 -19.09 3.02
CA LEU A 553 -16.72 -19.70 3.18
C LEU A 553 -17.72 -18.72 2.58
N LYS A 554 -18.06 -18.92 1.30
CA LYS A 554 -19.06 -18.13 0.55
C LYS A 554 -18.69 -16.65 0.35
N GLY A 555 -17.47 -16.37 -0.12
CA GLY A 555 -17.05 -15.00 -0.44
C GLY A 555 -16.69 -14.13 0.79
N GLN A 556 -16.60 -14.74 1.97
CA GLN A 556 -16.28 -14.08 3.24
C GLN A 556 -14.82 -14.31 3.65
N ALA A 557 -13.90 -14.00 2.74
CA ALA A 557 -12.47 -14.09 3.00
C ALA A 557 -11.98 -12.99 3.97
N ILE A 558 -10.97 -13.29 4.77
CA ILE A 558 -10.42 -12.38 5.77
C ILE A 558 -8.88 -12.33 5.74
N LEU A 559 -8.32 -11.19 6.09
CA LEU A 559 -6.90 -10.99 6.27
C LEU A 559 -6.52 -11.54 7.63
N ASN A 560 -5.37 -12.21 7.71
CA ASN A 560 -4.80 -12.65 8.97
C ASN A 560 -3.94 -11.52 9.54
N LEU A 561 -3.84 -11.44 10.87
CA LEU A 561 -3.01 -10.43 11.53
C LEU A 561 -1.52 -10.56 11.18
N LEU A 562 -0.82 -9.44 11.24
CA LEU A 562 0.62 -9.33 11.12
C LEU A 562 1.25 -9.57 12.50
N ASP A 563 1.69 -10.80 12.73
CA ASP A 563 2.15 -11.26 14.04
C ASP A 563 3.66 -11.05 14.20
N THR A 564 4.05 -9.88 14.69
CA THR A 564 5.45 -9.52 14.88
C THR A 564 6.17 -10.41 15.87
N ASP A 565 5.44 -10.96 16.84
CA ASP A 565 6.01 -11.77 17.91
C ASP A 565 6.43 -13.12 17.34
N HIS A 566 5.57 -13.71 16.52
CA HIS A 566 5.96 -14.91 15.77
C HIS A 566 7.20 -14.68 14.92
N TRP A 567 7.30 -13.55 14.20
CA TRP A 567 8.50 -13.28 13.38
C TRP A 567 9.79 -13.25 14.20
N MET A 568 9.72 -12.76 15.45
CA MET A 568 10.84 -12.73 16.38
C MET A 568 11.15 -14.12 16.95
N ASP A 569 10.13 -14.92 17.31
CA ASP A 569 10.32 -16.29 17.79
C ASP A 569 11.16 -17.12 16.81
N ARG A 570 10.88 -16.97 15.51
CA ARG A 570 11.57 -17.71 14.44
C ARG A 570 13.07 -17.46 14.39
N LEU A 571 13.55 -16.33 14.92
CA LEU A 571 14.99 -16.08 15.00
C LEU A 571 15.70 -16.95 16.04
N THR A 572 14.98 -17.39 17.07
CA THR A 572 15.54 -18.15 18.19
C THR A 572 15.48 -19.67 17.98
N ASP A 573 14.66 -20.13 17.03
CA ASP A 573 14.42 -21.54 16.74
C ASP A 573 15.56 -22.25 15.98
N GLY A 574 16.60 -21.51 15.57
CA GLY A 574 17.73 -22.02 14.79
C GLY A 574 17.48 -22.17 13.29
N ASP A 575 16.27 -21.84 12.81
CA ASP A 575 15.89 -21.94 11.41
C ASP A 575 16.50 -20.85 10.52
N PHE A 576 16.91 -19.74 11.12
CA PHE A 576 17.38 -18.54 10.43
C PHE A 576 18.70 -18.01 11.03
N PRO A 577 19.76 -18.82 11.11
CA PRO A 577 21.02 -18.42 11.74
C PRO A 577 21.65 -17.19 11.08
N ALA A 578 21.36 -16.96 9.79
CA ALA A 578 21.84 -15.79 9.08
C ALA A 578 21.21 -14.47 9.57
N LEU A 579 19.98 -14.50 10.12
CA LEU A 579 19.31 -13.34 10.70
C LEU A 579 19.66 -13.09 12.17
N ALA A 580 20.15 -14.12 12.87
CA ALA A 580 20.60 -13.99 14.26
C ALA A 580 21.90 -13.19 14.41
N ARG A 581 22.58 -12.86 13.31
CA ARG A 581 23.85 -12.12 13.34
C ARG A 581 23.67 -10.64 13.74
N PRO A 582 24.65 -10.04 14.44
CA PRO A 582 24.59 -8.62 14.80
C PRO A 582 24.46 -7.66 13.62
N ASP A 583 24.96 -8.03 12.44
CA ASP A 583 24.97 -7.20 11.23
C ASP A 583 23.83 -7.51 10.24
N ALA A 584 23.02 -8.53 10.49
CA ALA A 584 21.84 -8.83 9.66
C ALA A 584 20.78 -7.72 9.75
N PRO A 585 19.93 -7.50 8.73
CA PRO A 585 18.80 -6.59 8.85
C PRO A 585 17.82 -7.01 9.96
N ALA A 586 17.11 -6.04 10.56
CA ALA A 586 16.11 -6.33 11.58
C ALA A 586 14.87 -7.04 10.99
N PRO A 587 14.17 -7.91 11.75
CA PRO A 587 12.94 -8.56 11.27
C PRO A 587 11.85 -7.57 10.89
N LEU A 588 11.67 -6.50 11.67
CA LEU A 588 10.91 -5.33 11.21
C LEU A 588 11.92 -4.35 10.62
N PHE A 589 12.10 -4.42 9.30
CA PHE A 589 13.22 -3.78 8.60
C PHE A 589 13.25 -2.27 8.83
N ASP A 590 12.07 -1.63 8.80
CA ASP A 590 11.89 -0.18 8.97
C ASP A 590 12.18 0.30 10.39
N ALA A 591 12.09 -0.60 11.38
CA ALA A 591 12.22 -0.29 12.79
C ALA A 591 13.68 -0.26 13.28
N GLY A 592 14.58 -0.92 12.55
CA GLY A 592 15.92 -1.23 13.06
C GLY A 592 15.88 -2.24 14.22
N LYS A 593 17.03 -2.47 14.87
CA LYS A 593 17.17 -3.46 15.95
C LYS A 593 16.88 -2.91 17.35
N ASP A 594 16.96 -1.60 17.54
CA ASP A 594 16.75 -0.98 18.85
C ASP A 594 15.26 -0.81 19.11
N THR A 595 14.69 -1.76 19.87
CA THR A 595 13.27 -1.77 20.24
C THR A 595 12.85 -0.61 21.15
N LYS A 596 13.81 0.16 21.68
CA LYS A 596 13.55 1.35 22.50
C LYS A 596 13.60 2.65 21.70
N SER A 597 13.99 2.58 20.43
CA SER A 597 14.13 3.77 19.59
C SER A 597 12.76 4.34 19.17
N PRO A 598 12.63 5.67 18.99
CA PRO A 598 11.43 6.27 18.40
C PRO A 598 11.11 5.74 17.00
N GLN A 599 12.13 5.38 16.22
CA GLN A 599 11.98 4.77 14.90
C GLN A 599 11.27 3.41 15.00
N TYR A 600 11.68 2.58 15.95
CA TYR A 600 11.04 1.28 16.16
C TYR A 600 9.58 1.45 16.55
N ALA A 601 9.28 2.36 17.48
CA ALA A 601 7.92 2.67 17.86
C ALA A 601 7.08 3.14 16.66
N ALA A 602 7.61 4.05 15.84
CA ALA A 602 6.90 4.55 14.66
C ALA A 602 6.62 3.45 13.62
N ALA A 603 7.60 2.58 13.33
CA ALA A 603 7.42 1.45 12.40
C ALA A 603 6.44 0.40 12.95
N PHE A 604 6.49 0.13 14.26
CA PHE A 604 5.56 -0.78 14.93
C PHE A 604 4.14 -0.21 14.96
N ASP A 605 3.97 1.10 15.12
CA ASP A 605 2.66 1.77 15.08
C ASP A 605 1.96 1.62 13.73
N ILE A 606 2.71 1.50 12.63
CA ILE A 606 2.17 1.15 11.31
C ILE A 606 1.59 -0.26 11.34
N ILE A 607 2.30 -1.25 11.89
CA ILE A 607 1.78 -2.61 12.07
C ILE A 607 0.53 -2.62 12.96
N ARG A 608 0.53 -1.86 14.06
CA ARG A 608 -0.65 -1.74 14.94
C ARG A 608 -1.84 -1.11 14.21
N THR A 609 -1.60 -0.18 13.29
CA THR A 609 -2.65 0.43 12.48
C THR A 609 -3.20 -0.56 11.46
N LEU A 610 -2.33 -1.29 10.77
CA LEU A 610 -2.71 -2.36 9.84
C LEU A 610 -3.52 -3.46 10.57
N ASN A 611 -3.09 -3.91 11.74
CA ASN A 611 -3.83 -4.91 12.53
C ASN A 611 -5.18 -4.38 13.03
N ARG A 612 -5.32 -3.07 13.32
CA ARG A 612 -6.63 -2.45 13.62
C ARG A 612 -7.57 -2.50 12.43
N GLU A 613 -7.08 -2.19 11.22
CA GLU A 613 -7.87 -2.28 9.99
C GLU A 613 -8.28 -3.72 9.67
N ILE A 614 -7.37 -4.68 9.89
CA ILE A 614 -7.66 -6.11 9.77
C ILE A 614 -8.77 -6.52 10.75
N ALA A 615 -8.68 -6.12 12.02
CA ALA A 615 -9.71 -6.42 13.02
C ALA A 615 -11.06 -5.78 12.67
N ASP A 616 -11.06 -4.53 12.22
CA ASP A 616 -12.28 -3.84 11.76
C ASP A 616 -12.92 -4.60 10.60
N MET A 617 -12.12 -5.10 9.66
CA MET A 617 -12.61 -5.89 8.53
C MET A 617 -13.16 -7.24 8.98
N GLN A 618 -12.43 -7.98 9.82
CA GLN A 618 -12.88 -9.25 10.39
C GLN A 618 -14.19 -9.08 11.17
N ARG A 619 -14.35 -8.03 11.98
CA ARG A 619 -15.61 -7.72 12.69
C ARG A 619 -16.80 -7.55 11.76
N ARG A 620 -16.60 -6.92 10.60
CA ARG A 620 -17.68 -6.75 9.60
C ARG A 620 -18.08 -8.06 8.94
N ILE A 621 -17.11 -8.93 8.67
CA ILE A 621 -17.31 -10.15 7.89
C ILE A 621 -17.78 -11.31 8.78
N ASN A 622 -17.06 -11.53 9.89
CA ASN A 622 -17.34 -12.56 10.87
C ASN A 622 -16.79 -12.14 12.25
N ASN A 623 -17.64 -11.49 13.04
CA ASN A 623 -17.32 -11.06 14.41
C ASN A 623 -17.17 -12.20 15.43
N GLN A 624 -17.36 -13.45 15.01
CA GLN A 624 -17.14 -14.66 15.80
C GLN A 624 -16.01 -15.52 15.23
N SER A 625 -15.14 -14.94 14.40
CA SER A 625 -13.99 -15.66 13.85
C SER A 625 -12.85 -15.75 14.87
N PHE A 626 -12.12 -16.87 14.88
CA PHE A 626 -10.94 -17.01 15.73
C PHE A 626 -9.83 -16.04 15.31
N GLN A 627 -9.79 -15.67 14.03
CA GLN A 627 -8.85 -14.68 13.50
C GLN A 627 -9.08 -13.32 14.15
N LEU A 628 -10.33 -12.92 14.39
CA LEU A 628 -10.64 -11.71 15.15
C LEU A 628 -10.15 -11.84 16.60
N ALA A 629 -10.44 -12.95 17.28
CA ALA A 629 -9.99 -13.17 18.64
C ALA A 629 -8.46 -13.10 18.76
N ALA A 630 -7.73 -13.70 17.81
CA ALA A 630 -6.28 -13.60 17.73
C ALA A 630 -5.80 -12.16 17.49
N THR A 631 -6.46 -11.42 16.58
CA THR A 631 -6.10 -10.04 16.23
C THR A 631 -6.34 -9.09 17.40
N ASP A 632 -7.50 -9.19 18.06
CA ASP A 632 -7.83 -8.39 19.25
C ASP A 632 -6.89 -8.73 20.42
N LYS A 633 -6.49 -10.00 20.59
CA LYS A 633 -5.48 -10.39 21.58
C LYS A 633 -4.13 -9.76 21.31
N TRP A 634 -3.64 -9.79 20.07
CA TRP A 634 -2.40 -9.14 19.68
C TRP A 634 -2.48 -7.61 19.92
N LEU A 635 -3.58 -6.98 19.52
CA LEU A 635 -3.80 -5.54 19.75
C LEU A 635 -3.84 -5.18 21.24
N GLN A 636 -4.42 -6.04 22.08
CA GLN A 636 -4.44 -5.87 23.53
C GLN A 636 -3.02 -5.89 24.12
N LEU A 637 -2.21 -6.89 23.76
CA LEU A 637 -0.83 -7.03 24.26
C LEU A 637 0.04 -5.82 23.87
N HIS A 638 -0.14 -5.33 22.65
CA HIS A 638 0.65 -4.22 22.13
C HIS A 638 -0.05 -2.87 22.18
N GLN A 639 -1.09 -2.71 23.02
CA GLN A 639 -1.82 -1.43 23.12
C GLN A 639 -0.90 -0.31 23.61
N SER A 640 -0.04 -0.60 24.59
CA SER A 640 0.91 0.34 25.21
C SER A 640 2.37 -0.10 25.10
N SER A 641 2.63 -1.24 24.46
CA SER A 641 3.98 -1.81 24.29
C SER A 641 4.29 -2.01 22.81
N VAL A 642 5.56 -1.85 22.47
CA VAL A 642 6.15 -2.22 21.17
C VAL A 642 7.13 -3.40 21.32
N GLN A 643 7.34 -3.88 22.55
CA GLN A 643 8.18 -5.04 22.79
C GLN A 643 7.41 -6.32 22.40
N PRO A 644 8.10 -7.30 21.80
CA PRO A 644 7.51 -8.64 21.61
C PRO A 644 7.08 -9.25 22.94
N GLU A 645 5.98 -10.02 22.95
CA GLU A 645 5.59 -10.83 24.11
C GLU A 645 6.25 -12.22 24.04
N PRO A 646 7.25 -12.52 24.88
CA PRO A 646 7.96 -13.80 24.83
C PRO A 646 7.18 -14.96 25.46
N ASP A 647 6.23 -14.70 26.37
CA ASP A 647 5.47 -15.77 27.01
C ASP A 647 4.30 -16.22 26.13
N LEU A 648 4.46 -17.40 25.50
CA LEU A 648 3.46 -18.01 24.62
C LEU A 648 2.09 -18.17 25.31
N ILE A 649 2.07 -18.38 26.64
CA ILE A 649 0.83 -18.51 27.42
C ILE A 649 0.14 -17.16 27.55
N THR A 650 0.90 -16.07 27.74
CA THR A 650 0.35 -14.71 27.76
C THR A 650 -0.25 -14.32 26.40
N ARG A 651 0.27 -14.88 25.29
CA ARG A 651 -0.30 -14.72 23.94
C ARG A 651 -1.55 -15.54 23.66
N ALA A 652 -1.85 -16.53 24.51
CA ALA A 652 -3.06 -17.34 24.40
C ALA A 652 -4.35 -16.49 24.43
N PHE A 653 -5.36 -16.94 23.70
CA PHE A 653 -6.70 -16.37 23.73
C PHE A 653 -7.77 -17.45 23.82
N GLU A 654 -8.92 -17.06 24.37
CA GLU A 654 -10.07 -17.94 24.50
C GLU A 654 -10.94 -17.80 23.26
N PHE A 655 -11.24 -18.94 22.64
CA PHE A 655 -12.14 -19.00 21.49
C PHE A 655 -12.98 -20.26 21.58
N ALA A 656 -14.30 -20.09 21.56
CA ALA A 656 -15.25 -21.19 21.56
C ALA A 656 -15.70 -21.45 20.12
N ASN A 657 -15.39 -22.62 19.59
CA ASN A 657 -15.69 -22.97 18.21
C ASN A 657 -17.14 -23.47 18.03
N PHE A 658 -18.14 -22.62 18.33
CA PHE A 658 -19.56 -23.05 18.32
C PHE A 658 -20.12 -23.37 16.92
N ASN A 659 -19.47 -22.88 15.86
CA ASN A 659 -19.98 -22.97 14.48
C ASN A 659 -19.24 -24.00 13.62
N HIS A 660 -18.18 -24.63 14.15
CA HIS A 660 -17.59 -25.81 13.54
C HIS A 660 -18.20 -27.04 14.22
N PRO A 661 -18.58 -28.09 13.48
CA PRO A 661 -18.93 -29.35 14.14
C PRO A 661 -17.72 -29.75 15.00
N LEU A 662 -17.92 -29.82 16.31
CA LEU A 662 -16.94 -30.46 17.18
C LEU A 662 -16.70 -31.87 16.62
N HIS A 663 -15.49 -32.38 16.76
CA HIS A 663 -15.25 -33.78 16.46
C HIS A 663 -16.29 -34.63 17.21
N ALA A 664 -16.86 -35.66 16.56
CA ALA A 664 -18.03 -36.36 17.09
C ALA A 664 -17.77 -37.03 18.47
N THR A 665 -16.50 -37.25 18.82
CA THR A 665 -16.06 -37.82 20.09
C THR A 665 -15.67 -36.77 21.13
N ARG A 666 -15.69 -35.47 20.81
CA ARG A 666 -15.24 -34.43 21.73
C ARG A 666 -16.20 -34.31 22.90
N LYS A 667 -15.67 -34.44 24.11
CA LYS A 667 -16.43 -34.26 25.35
C LYS A 667 -16.89 -32.80 25.42
N PRO A 668 -18.19 -32.51 25.62
CA PRO A 668 -18.65 -31.15 25.77
C PRO A 668 -17.97 -30.49 26.97
N THR A 669 -17.26 -29.38 26.75
CA THR A 669 -16.76 -28.55 27.83
C THR A 669 -17.67 -27.33 28.00
N PRO A 670 -18.09 -26.98 29.23
CA PRO A 670 -18.93 -25.80 29.46
C PRO A 670 -18.18 -24.48 29.20
N THR A 671 -16.85 -24.52 29.16
CA THR A 671 -15.98 -23.37 28.87
C THR A 671 -14.87 -23.78 27.90
N PRO A 672 -14.36 -22.85 27.06
CA PRO A 672 -13.20 -23.11 26.20
C PRO A 672 -11.98 -23.55 26.99
N LEU A 673 -11.20 -24.47 26.43
CA LEU A 673 -9.92 -24.88 27.00
C LEU A 673 -8.92 -23.71 26.96
N LYS A 674 -8.10 -23.60 28.02
CA LYS A 674 -7.08 -22.56 28.15
C LYS A 674 -5.69 -23.17 28.23
N TRP A 675 -4.73 -22.53 27.56
CA TRP A 675 -3.32 -22.79 27.82
C TRP A 675 -2.97 -22.39 29.26
N THR A 676 -2.24 -23.24 29.96
CA THR A 676 -1.84 -23.04 31.36
C THR A 676 -0.33 -22.94 31.50
N SER A 677 0.14 -22.51 32.67
CA SER A 677 1.57 -22.46 32.96
C SER A 677 2.22 -23.83 33.23
N LYS A 678 1.48 -24.94 33.04
CA LYS A 678 2.02 -26.30 33.14
C LYS A 678 3.11 -26.53 32.10
N ALA A 679 4.07 -27.39 32.43
CA ALA A 679 5.23 -27.65 31.57
C ALA A 679 4.80 -28.23 30.21
N GLU A 680 3.84 -29.13 30.22
CA GLU A 680 3.31 -29.81 29.04
C GLU A 680 2.60 -28.83 28.09
N ASP A 681 1.82 -27.89 28.63
CA ASP A 681 1.15 -26.85 27.85
C ASP A 681 2.15 -25.92 27.19
N LYS A 682 3.15 -25.45 27.94
CA LYS A 682 4.23 -24.60 27.42
C LYS A 682 5.05 -25.30 26.34
N GLU A 683 5.32 -26.58 26.53
CA GLU A 683 6.09 -27.38 25.56
C GLU A 683 5.27 -27.64 24.29
N LEU A 684 4.00 -28.02 24.41
CA LEU A 684 3.12 -28.26 23.27
C LEU A 684 2.92 -26.99 22.44
N VAL A 685 2.54 -25.88 23.07
CA VAL A 685 2.37 -24.61 22.34
C VAL A 685 3.69 -24.11 21.75
N GLY A 686 4.83 -24.37 22.39
CA GLY A 686 6.16 -24.07 21.86
C GLY A 686 6.50 -24.86 20.59
N LEU A 687 6.30 -26.18 20.60
CA LEU A 687 6.52 -27.04 19.43
C LEU A 687 5.56 -26.67 18.28
N LEU A 688 4.29 -26.40 18.59
CA LEU A 688 3.30 -25.96 17.61
C LEU A 688 3.64 -24.57 17.03
N ASN A 689 4.07 -23.61 17.84
CA ASN A 689 4.49 -22.29 17.37
C ASN A 689 5.73 -22.35 16.46
N LYS A 690 6.65 -23.27 16.76
CA LYS A 690 7.89 -23.48 16.00
C LYS A 690 7.64 -24.16 14.65
N TYR A 691 6.81 -25.19 14.60
CA TYR A 691 6.68 -26.01 13.38
C TYR A 691 5.35 -25.84 12.66
N CYS A 692 4.32 -25.50 13.42
CA CYS A 692 2.94 -25.69 13.01
C CYS A 692 2.13 -24.37 12.98
N TYR A 693 2.83 -23.24 12.83
CA TYR A 693 2.23 -21.92 13.08
C TYR A 693 1.11 -21.56 12.09
N ARG A 694 -0.11 -21.45 12.62
CA ARG A 694 -1.38 -21.00 11.98
C ARG A 694 -1.69 -21.63 10.61
N CYS A 695 -2.65 -22.56 10.64
CA CYS A 695 -3.21 -23.31 9.52
C CYS A 695 -2.19 -24.08 8.66
N HIS A 696 -2.51 -25.33 8.33
CA HIS A 696 -1.76 -26.12 7.36
C HIS A 696 -2.71 -26.71 6.35
N GLY A 697 -2.68 -26.15 5.14
CA GLY A 697 -3.51 -26.66 4.06
C GLY A 697 -4.99 -26.69 4.46
N ALA A 698 -5.55 -27.90 4.50
CA ALA A 698 -6.95 -28.11 4.85
C ALA A 698 -7.28 -28.01 6.35
N ILE A 699 -6.30 -27.92 7.27
CA ILE A 699 -6.58 -27.73 8.71
C ILE A 699 -6.48 -26.24 9.07
N ARG A 700 -7.56 -25.69 9.61
CA ARG A 700 -7.63 -24.30 10.08
C ARG A 700 -7.64 -24.25 11.60
N PHE A 701 -6.61 -23.64 12.17
CA PHE A 701 -6.44 -23.48 13.61
C PHE A 701 -5.53 -22.29 13.93
N ASP A 702 -5.57 -21.85 15.19
CA ASP A 702 -4.58 -20.96 15.77
C ASP A 702 -3.93 -21.65 16.97
N VAL A 703 -2.59 -21.68 17.02
CA VAL A 703 -1.83 -22.36 18.08
C VAL A 703 -2.07 -21.77 19.46
N PHE A 704 -2.49 -20.50 19.54
CA PHE A 704 -2.77 -19.81 20.79
C PHE A 704 -4.19 -20.04 21.32
N SER A 705 -5.02 -20.80 20.60
CA SER A 705 -6.29 -21.33 21.10
C SER A 705 -6.18 -22.82 21.39
N LYS A 706 -6.05 -23.18 22.68
CA LYS A 706 -5.98 -24.59 23.11
C LYS A 706 -7.23 -25.36 22.69
N ASP A 707 -8.38 -24.69 22.73
CA ASP A 707 -9.66 -25.25 22.32
C ASP A 707 -9.65 -25.70 20.86
N MET A 708 -9.09 -24.87 19.96
CA MET A 708 -8.95 -25.22 18.54
C MET A 708 -7.92 -26.31 18.29
N ILE A 709 -6.83 -26.34 19.06
CA ILE A 709 -5.84 -27.43 18.95
C ILE A 709 -6.47 -28.75 19.38
N ALA A 710 -7.22 -28.76 20.48
CA ALA A 710 -7.98 -29.93 20.92
C ALA A 710 -8.99 -30.39 19.86
N ASP A 711 -9.66 -29.48 19.13
CA ASP A 711 -10.56 -29.86 18.03
C ASP A 711 -9.87 -30.55 16.85
N GLN A 712 -8.55 -30.39 16.75
CA GLN A 712 -7.76 -30.82 15.60
C GLN A 712 -6.69 -31.86 15.97
N THR A 713 -6.67 -32.39 17.20
CA THR A 713 -5.68 -33.38 17.65
C THR A 713 -5.62 -34.59 16.74
N SER A 714 -6.75 -35.27 16.50
CA SER A 714 -6.82 -36.44 15.62
C SER A 714 -6.28 -36.16 14.20
N PRO A 715 -6.76 -35.15 13.44
CA PRO A 715 -6.21 -34.87 12.13
C PRO A 715 -4.76 -34.34 12.17
N MET A 716 -4.30 -33.73 13.26
CA MET A 716 -2.89 -33.35 13.43
C MET A 716 -2.00 -34.59 13.63
N LEU A 717 -2.39 -35.53 14.49
CA LEU A 717 -1.67 -36.79 14.73
C LEU A 717 -1.46 -37.55 13.42
N ASP A 718 -2.54 -37.75 12.66
CA ASP A 718 -2.51 -38.40 11.35
C ASP A 718 -1.55 -37.71 10.36
N ARG A 719 -1.41 -36.38 10.42
CA ARG A 719 -0.56 -35.64 9.49
C ARG A 719 0.89 -35.52 9.94
N ILE A 720 1.15 -35.55 11.23
CA ILE A 720 2.52 -35.58 11.77
C ILE A 720 3.15 -36.96 11.54
N ASP A 721 2.35 -38.02 11.61
CA ASP A 721 2.78 -39.39 11.30
C ASP A 721 1.88 -40.09 10.27
N PRO A 722 1.92 -39.66 9.00
CA PRO A 722 1.03 -40.18 7.97
C PRO A 722 1.33 -41.62 7.63
N ASN A 723 0.28 -42.44 7.52
CA ASN A 723 0.43 -43.81 7.04
C ASN A 723 0.89 -43.86 5.56
N PRO A 724 1.37 -45.01 5.05
CA PRO A 724 1.91 -45.09 3.68
C PRO A 724 0.96 -44.68 2.55
N THR A 725 -0.35 -44.69 2.78
CA THR A 725 -1.34 -44.21 1.81
C THR A 725 -1.49 -42.70 1.90
N GLN A 726 -1.63 -42.16 3.12
CA GLN A 726 -1.69 -40.74 3.40
C GLN A 726 -0.42 -40.00 2.95
N ALA A 727 0.75 -40.59 3.17
CA ALA A 727 2.05 -40.02 2.77
C ALA A 727 2.21 -39.85 1.25
N LYS A 728 1.39 -40.53 0.44
CA LYS A 728 1.35 -40.35 -1.03
C LYS A 728 0.53 -39.14 -1.46
N VAL A 729 -0.28 -38.57 -0.57
CA VAL A 729 -1.10 -37.40 -0.84
C VAL A 729 -0.24 -36.15 -0.67
N THR A 730 -0.09 -35.39 -1.75
CA THR A 730 0.71 -34.17 -1.78
C THR A 730 0.17 -33.15 -0.76
N GLY A 731 1.03 -32.64 0.12
CA GLY A 731 0.66 -31.64 1.15
C GLY A 731 -0.15 -32.17 2.31
N PHE A 732 -0.20 -33.50 2.50
CA PHE A 732 -0.87 -34.09 3.65
C PHE A 732 -0.08 -33.89 4.94
N GLN A 733 1.24 -34.12 4.90
CA GLN A 733 2.13 -34.06 6.06
C GLN A 733 2.11 -32.70 6.77
N MET A 734 2.26 -32.71 8.10
CA MET A 734 2.37 -31.54 8.95
C MET A 734 3.71 -31.52 9.73
N PRO A 735 4.53 -30.47 9.57
CA PRO A 735 4.42 -29.43 8.55
C PRO A 735 4.71 -29.97 7.14
N PRO A 736 4.16 -29.35 6.07
CA PRO A 736 4.34 -29.82 4.69
C PRO A 736 5.72 -29.49 4.09
N ASP A 737 6.44 -28.54 4.69
CA ASP A 737 7.67 -27.94 4.16
C ASP A 737 8.97 -28.63 4.63
N ARG A 738 8.89 -29.50 5.64
CA ARG A 738 10.07 -30.15 6.23
C ARG A 738 9.72 -31.40 7.02
N SER A 739 10.73 -32.22 7.26
CA SER A 739 10.67 -33.27 8.28
C SER A 739 10.96 -32.68 9.66
N LEU A 740 10.19 -33.12 10.65
CA LEU A 740 10.47 -32.81 12.06
C LEU A 740 11.70 -33.61 12.55
N PRO A 741 12.58 -33.03 13.38
CA PRO A 741 13.58 -33.81 14.11
C PRO A 741 12.90 -34.96 14.87
N ALA A 742 13.49 -36.16 14.87
CA ALA A 742 12.84 -37.35 15.44
C ALA A 742 12.40 -37.16 16.90
N LYS A 743 13.22 -36.48 17.71
CA LYS A 743 12.91 -36.13 19.11
C LYS A 743 11.68 -35.23 19.20
N ASP A 744 11.66 -34.14 18.43
CA ASP A 744 10.58 -33.15 18.44
C ASP A 744 9.29 -33.74 17.86
N LYS A 745 9.39 -34.60 16.83
CA LYS A 745 8.26 -35.35 16.26
C LYS A 745 7.61 -36.23 17.33
N GLN A 746 8.40 -37.10 17.98
CA GLN A 746 7.87 -38.01 19.00
C GLN A 746 7.23 -37.24 20.14
N ARG A 747 7.90 -36.19 20.63
CA ARG A 747 7.39 -35.39 21.74
C ARG A 747 6.10 -34.65 21.39
N LEU A 748 5.99 -34.14 20.17
CA LEU A 748 4.76 -33.50 19.67
C LEU A 748 3.61 -34.51 19.58
N LEU A 749 3.87 -35.74 19.10
CA LEU A 749 2.88 -36.81 19.07
C LEU A 749 2.39 -37.17 20.48
N ASP A 750 3.31 -37.36 21.44
CA ASP A 750 2.97 -37.70 22.82
C ASP A 750 2.08 -36.63 23.48
N LEU A 751 2.41 -35.35 23.29
CA LEU A 751 1.66 -34.22 23.86
C LEU A 751 0.28 -34.03 23.21
N LEU A 752 0.18 -34.25 21.89
CA LEU A 752 -1.10 -34.19 21.19
C LEU A 752 -2.00 -35.39 21.52
N ASP A 753 -1.45 -36.59 21.66
CA ASP A 753 -2.18 -37.79 22.09
C ASP A 753 -2.69 -37.64 23.53
N GLN A 754 -1.86 -37.08 24.43
CA GLN A 754 -2.31 -36.74 25.77
C GLN A 754 -3.49 -35.75 25.74
N LEU A 755 -3.39 -34.67 24.97
CA LEU A 755 -4.48 -33.69 24.82
C LEU A 755 -5.73 -34.34 24.21
N ASP A 756 -5.57 -35.24 23.24
CA ASP A 756 -6.66 -35.99 22.63
C ASP A 756 -7.40 -36.83 23.68
N GLN A 757 -6.68 -37.63 24.48
CA GLN A 757 -7.25 -38.46 25.55
C GLN A 757 -7.94 -37.64 26.66
N GLU A 758 -7.43 -36.43 26.94
CA GLU A 758 -8.05 -35.52 27.90
C GLU A 758 -9.39 -34.95 27.39
N THR A 759 -9.56 -34.81 26.07
CA THR A 759 -10.64 -34.01 25.46
C THR A 759 -11.66 -34.80 24.64
N HIS A 760 -11.32 -35.99 24.15
CA HIS A 760 -12.18 -36.97 23.49
C HIS A 760 -12.38 -38.19 24.40
#